data_AF-A0A965AR92-F1
#
_entry.id   AF-A0A965AR92-F1
#
_cell.length_a   1.000
_cell.length_b   1.000
_cell.length_c   1.000
_cell.angle_alpha   90.00
_cell.angle_beta   90.00
_cell.angle_gamma   90.00
#
_symmetry.space_group_name_H-M   'P 1'
#
loop_
_entity.id
_entity.type
_entity.pdbx_description
1 polymer ?
#
loop_
_entity_poly.entity_id
_entity_poly.type
_entity_poly.pdbx_seq_one_letter_code
_entity_poly.pdbx_strand_id
1 'polypeptide(L)'
;MGLCKKQPHCFVRKIHTYFLQGGLMLKVYDMFSGIGGFALGFQKEGFEIAAFAELDKYPSEVLAKNFPSIPNYGDVTKIKYEKDQFDVIVGGFPCFPARTPIQTKNGIKSIEDVIVGDLVLTHELRYKKVIKTMSKENAPLISIQALGFPKFFVTEDHPFFARKCIGESYSEPEWVFAKDLKKGYYLAQPIDNHIPSEHDKTPVGFWYMIGRWLGDGWLVTHKRTSKIPQGKRGSRVNSQVWKAIICTGKSDADTLDAKIKECGFKATRSNERTGSKFHISSKEFVKFLEPFGRGAENKLIPEFVIGLSKESLMALWEGLIDSDGYKSKRSISVTTISPMLAYGIARIIRRLFGQAAGFYFNKKSPTCIIEGRTVNQKSNYDIKKYNVGNKKGLSFSENGFVWTPIRKISEDKKTERVFNLSVDGDESYVANSFVVHNCTDISIASKTKEGIYGKRSFLWKEFFRAVGDVQPKYCVIENVQMLVRRGLNTILSDLASIGYDATYTTLDAQFCGTAQRRRRIYILGVRDGIPANSDIFEFSLRNTRTCQQSVQLVKKSFEWNFEKGMWFQKAFAYFTRQRSDQFDECGVASTLTKRDYKSFTDLVVSEGNIRRVTPTERLRLMGFPDDWHIEDASLSDKYKYNGMHVPSVRYIARCLKEYEKCLSFQK
;
A
#
# COMPACT_ATOMS: atom_id res chain seq x y z
N MET A 1 42.45 6.26 54.63
CA MET A 1 42.30 5.91 53.21
C MET A 1 42.69 4.44 53.04
N GLY A 2 41.72 3.53 53.04
CA GLY A 2 41.96 2.09 52.92
C GLY A 2 41.05 1.51 51.84
N LEU A 3 41.64 1.06 50.74
CA LEU A 3 40.97 0.33 49.67
C LEU A 3 40.76 -1.12 50.13
N CYS A 4 39.52 -1.48 50.47
CA CYS A 4 39.14 -2.86 50.75
C CYS A 4 38.71 -3.56 49.46
N LYS A 5 39.53 -4.50 49.01
CA LYS A 5 39.22 -5.50 47.98
C LYS A 5 38.02 -6.35 48.46
N LYS A 6 36.91 -6.39 47.72
CA LYS A 6 35.92 -7.49 47.80
C LYS A 6 35.63 -8.05 46.41
N GLN A 7 35.89 -9.35 46.30
CA GLN A 7 35.79 -10.21 45.11
C GLN A 7 34.35 -10.45 44.62
N PRO A 8 34.13 -10.84 43.34
CA PRO A 8 32.82 -11.08 42.74
C PRO A 8 32.22 -12.49 43.01
N HIS A 9 32.64 -13.18 44.07
CA HIS A 9 32.26 -14.59 44.28
C HIS A 9 30.92 -14.85 45.00
N CYS A 10 30.18 -13.80 45.41
CA CYS A 10 28.93 -13.99 46.15
C CYS A 10 27.65 -14.03 45.28
N PHE A 11 27.74 -13.72 43.98
CA PHE A 11 26.57 -13.64 43.10
C PHE A 11 26.15 -15.01 42.52
N VAL A 12 27.12 -15.92 42.31
CA VAL A 12 26.86 -17.22 41.64
C VAL A 12 26.25 -18.25 42.59
N ARG A 13 26.51 -18.19 43.91
CA ARG A 13 25.97 -19.17 44.87
C ARG A 13 24.51 -18.91 45.28
N LYS A 14 23.99 -17.69 45.14
CA LYS A 14 22.57 -17.38 45.44
C LYS A 14 21.61 -17.65 44.27
N ILE A 15 22.12 -17.79 43.05
CA ILE A 15 21.30 -18.17 41.87
C ILE A 15 20.84 -19.63 41.97
N HIS A 16 21.62 -20.50 42.63
CA HIS A 16 21.28 -21.93 42.75
C HIS A 16 20.12 -22.20 43.71
N THR A 17 19.87 -21.33 44.69
CA THR A 17 18.79 -21.52 45.67
C THR A 17 17.42 -20.99 45.18
N TYR A 18 17.41 -20.11 44.16
CA TYR A 18 16.18 -19.55 43.58
C TYR A 18 15.52 -20.43 42.51
N PHE A 19 16.22 -21.45 41.99
CA PHE A 19 15.61 -22.41 41.06
C PHE A 19 14.50 -23.26 41.71
N LEU A 20 14.34 -23.21 43.03
CA LEU A 20 13.36 -24.00 43.80
C LEU A 20 12.12 -23.21 44.27
N GLN A 21 12.06 -21.88 44.07
CA GLN A 21 10.86 -21.08 44.35
C GLN A 21 10.33 -20.53 43.04
N GLY A 22 9.26 -21.17 42.53
CA GLY A 22 8.61 -20.83 41.26
C GLY A 22 8.27 -19.33 41.17
N GLY A 23 8.99 -18.62 40.30
CA GLY A 23 8.62 -17.26 39.92
C GLY A 23 7.28 -17.27 39.19
N LEU A 24 6.47 -16.22 39.37
CA LEU A 24 5.17 -16.09 38.69
C LEU A 24 5.33 -16.28 37.18
N MET A 25 4.60 -17.25 36.63
CA MET A 25 4.53 -17.48 35.19
C MET A 25 3.51 -16.49 34.61
N LEU A 26 4.00 -15.47 33.90
CA LEU A 26 3.18 -14.39 33.36
C LEU A 26 2.37 -14.85 32.13
N LYS A 27 1.09 -14.50 32.09
CA LYS A 27 0.11 -14.84 31.05
C LYS A 27 0.11 -13.82 29.91
N VAL A 28 0.27 -14.29 28.69
CA VAL A 28 0.36 -13.49 27.46
C VAL A 28 -0.90 -13.64 26.63
N TYR A 29 -1.44 -12.51 26.19
CA TYR A 29 -2.49 -12.41 25.19
C TYR A 29 -1.96 -11.83 23.88
N ASP A 30 -1.95 -12.64 22.84
CA ASP A 30 -1.40 -12.30 21.53
C ASP A 30 -2.52 -11.81 20.60
N MET A 31 -2.60 -10.49 20.38
CA MET A 31 -3.60 -9.88 19.51
C MET A 31 -3.09 -9.75 18.08
N PHE A 32 -3.97 -10.03 17.11
CA PHE A 32 -3.63 -10.00 15.68
C PHE A 32 -2.48 -10.98 15.38
N SER A 33 -2.60 -12.17 15.96
CA SER A 33 -1.51 -13.10 16.24
C SER A 33 -0.83 -13.65 14.99
N GLY A 34 -1.50 -13.58 13.84
CA GLY A 34 -1.08 -14.27 12.63
C GLY A 34 -0.86 -15.75 12.94
N ILE A 35 0.29 -16.29 12.52
CA ILE A 35 0.67 -17.69 12.81
C ILE A 35 1.33 -17.89 14.18
N GLY A 36 1.19 -16.95 15.13
CA GLY A 36 1.66 -17.10 16.51
C GLY A 36 3.13 -16.76 16.74
N GLY A 37 3.72 -15.88 15.92
CA GLY A 37 5.14 -15.53 16.06
C GLY A 37 5.46 -14.74 17.33
N PHE A 38 4.49 -13.98 17.85
CA PHE A 38 4.62 -13.34 19.15
C PHE A 38 4.56 -14.38 20.27
N ALA A 39 3.48 -15.17 20.33
CA ALA A 39 3.31 -16.23 21.31
C ALA A 39 4.50 -17.20 21.38
N LEU A 40 4.99 -17.70 20.24
CA LEU A 40 6.13 -18.61 20.23
C LEU A 40 7.41 -17.97 20.82
N GLY A 41 7.64 -16.68 20.54
CA GLY A 41 8.78 -15.95 21.08
C GLY A 41 8.73 -15.81 22.60
N PHE A 42 7.56 -15.49 23.14
CA PHE A 42 7.33 -15.39 24.59
C PHE A 42 7.36 -16.76 25.29
N GLN A 43 6.71 -17.76 24.71
CA GLN A 43 6.69 -19.13 25.24
C GLN A 43 8.12 -19.70 25.39
N LYS A 44 9.02 -19.43 24.43
CA LYS A 44 10.43 -19.84 24.49
C LYS A 44 11.21 -19.24 25.65
N GLU A 45 10.71 -18.18 26.28
CA GLU A 45 11.30 -17.58 27.48
C GLU A 45 10.54 -17.95 28.77
N GLY A 46 9.57 -18.87 28.69
CA GLY A 46 8.85 -19.40 29.86
C GLY A 46 7.64 -18.58 30.28
N PHE A 47 7.08 -17.77 29.38
CA PHE A 47 5.76 -17.14 29.58
C PHE A 47 4.64 -18.13 29.22
N GLU A 48 3.50 -18.01 29.91
CA GLU A 48 2.29 -18.77 29.58
C GLU A 48 1.52 -18.06 28.47
N ILE A 49 1.22 -18.73 27.37
CA ILE A 49 0.34 -18.15 26.33
C ILE A 49 -1.09 -18.47 26.71
N ALA A 50 -1.85 -17.46 27.10
CA ALA A 50 -3.18 -17.65 27.69
C ALA A 50 -4.31 -17.59 26.65
N ALA A 51 -4.18 -16.74 25.64
CA ALA A 51 -5.16 -16.64 24.55
C ALA A 51 -4.58 -15.96 23.30
N PHE A 52 -5.27 -16.18 22.18
CA PHE A 52 -5.08 -15.48 20.92
C PHE A 52 -6.31 -14.64 20.56
N ALA A 53 -6.11 -13.61 19.74
CA ALA A 53 -7.19 -13.03 18.96
C ALA A 53 -6.77 -12.87 17.50
N GLU A 54 -7.09 -13.89 16.73
CA GLU A 54 -6.85 -13.95 15.29
C GLU A 54 -8.15 -14.28 14.57
N LEU A 55 -8.53 -13.41 13.63
CA LEU A 55 -9.79 -13.48 12.91
C LEU A 55 -9.67 -14.35 11.65
N ASP A 56 -8.48 -14.37 11.04
CA ASP A 56 -8.27 -15.04 9.76
C ASP A 56 -8.26 -16.55 9.92
N LYS A 57 -9.01 -17.24 9.06
CA LYS A 57 -9.21 -18.70 9.11
C LYS A 57 -7.89 -19.48 9.10
N TYR A 58 -7.03 -19.25 8.10
CA TYR A 58 -5.78 -20.01 7.96
C TYR A 58 -4.82 -19.81 9.15
N PRO A 59 -4.49 -18.56 9.56
CA PRO A 59 -3.73 -18.33 10.78
C PRO A 59 -4.36 -18.99 12.02
N SER A 60 -5.69 -18.92 12.17
CA SER A 60 -6.40 -19.59 13.26
C SER A 60 -6.24 -21.11 13.24
N GLU A 61 -6.27 -21.74 12.06
CA GLU A 61 -6.01 -23.19 11.90
C GLU A 61 -4.56 -23.54 12.25
N VAL A 62 -3.59 -22.70 11.86
CA VAL A 62 -2.18 -22.86 12.24
C VAL A 62 -2.01 -22.75 13.75
N LEU A 63 -2.66 -21.78 14.40
CA LEU A 63 -2.65 -21.63 15.85
C LEU A 63 -3.27 -22.84 16.54
N ALA A 64 -4.43 -23.32 16.07
CA ALA A 64 -5.11 -24.49 16.65
C ALA A 64 -4.26 -25.78 16.57
N LYS A 65 -3.38 -25.90 15.58
CA LYS A 65 -2.47 -27.05 15.46
C LYS A 65 -1.23 -26.95 16.33
N ASN A 66 -0.61 -25.77 16.35
CA ASN A 66 0.65 -25.56 17.06
C ASN A 66 0.43 -25.21 18.55
N PHE A 67 -0.77 -24.76 18.92
CA PHE A 67 -1.21 -24.42 20.27
C PHE A 67 -2.61 -24.98 20.58
N PRO A 68 -2.82 -26.30 20.54
CA PRO A 68 -4.15 -26.92 20.59
C PRO A 68 -4.92 -26.67 21.88
N SER A 69 -4.23 -26.41 22.98
CA SER A 69 -4.84 -26.14 24.29
C SER A 69 -5.15 -24.66 24.54
N ILE A 70 -4.76 -23.76 23.63
CA ILE A 70 -4.86 -22.31 23.85
C ILE A 70 -6.04 -21.75 23.05
N PRO A 71 -6.99 -21.05 23.69
CA PRO A 71 -8.16 -20.51 23.01
C PRO A 71 -7.80 -19.36 22.06
N ASN A 72 -8.45 -19.33 20.89
CA ASN A 72 -8.48 -18.16 20.02
C ASN A 72 -9.85 -17.48 20.14
N TYR A 73 -9.88 -16.28 20.68
CA TYR A 73 -11.10 -15.49 20.88
C TYR A 73 -11.64 -14.83 19.60
N GLY A 74 -10.84 -14.79 18.52
CA GLY A 74 -11.27 -14.32 17.21
C GLY A 74 -11.41 -12.81 17.10
N ASP A 75 -12.62 -12.33 16.83
CA ASP A 75 -12.90 -10.92 16.53
C ASP A 75 -12.76 -10.04 17.77
N VAL A 76 -11.65 -9.27 17.85
CA VAL A 76 -11.30 -8.41 18.99
C VAL A 76 -12.38 -7.42 19.42
N THR A 77 -13.31 -7.05 18.54
CA THR A 77 -14.40 -6.11 18.89
C THR A 77 -15.48 -6.71 19.76
N LYS A 78 -15.60 -8.03 19.73
CA LYS A 78 -16.65 -8.77 20.45
C LYS A 78 -16.14 -9.29 21.79
N ILE A 79 -14.84 -9.17 22.04
CA ILE A 79 -14.20 -9.66 23.25
C ILE A 79 -14.43 -8.65 24.38
N LYS A 80 -15.04 -9.15 25.45
CA LYS A 80 -15.10 -8.47 26.73
C LYS A 80 -13.89 -8.91 27.54
N TYR A 81 -13.13 -7.94 28.00
CA TYR A 81 -11.94 -8.17 28.81
C TYR A 81 -12.26 -7.95 30.27
N GLU A 82 -11.60 -8.72 31.13
CA GLU A 82 -11.65 -8.54 32.58
C GLU A 82 -10.32 -7.97 33.06
N LYS A 83 -10.37 -7.16 34.11
CA LYS A 83 -9.16 -6.62 34.74
C LYS A 83 -8.29 -7.77 35.27
N ASP A 84 -6.99 -7.66 35.09
CA ASP A 84 -5.97 -8.63 35.48
C ASP A 84 -6.16 -10.03 34.83
N GLN A 85 -6.95 -10.11 33.75
CA GLN A 85 -7.15 -11.35 32.96
C GLN A 85 -5.85 -11.84 32.31
N PHE A 86 -4.97 -10.92 31.91
CA PHE A 86 -3.68 -11.21 31.31
C PHE A 86 -2.60 -10.31 31.89
N ASP A 87 -1.37 -10.83 31.99
CA ASP A 87 -0.21 -10.08 32.48
C ASP A 87 0.51 -9.31 31.37
N VAL A 88 0.40 -9.77 30.11
CA VAL A 88 1.08 -9.18 28.93
C VAL A 88 0.17 -9.17 27.70
N ILE A 89 0.12 -8.07 26.93
CA ILE A 89 -0.64 -7.95 25.65
C ILE A 89 0.26 -7.50 24.47
N VAL A 90 0.12 -8.06 23.24
CA VAL A 90 1.01 -7.78 22.06
C VAL A 90 0.32 -7.63 20.65
N GLY A 91 0.80 -6.81 19.65
CA GLY A 91 0.14 -6.56 18.30
C GLY A 91 0.70 -5.50 17.24
N GLY A 92 0.12 -5.33 15.98
CA GLY A 92 0.47 -4.31 14.87
C GLY A 92 -0.41 -4.13 13.52
N PHE A 93 -0.41 -2.98 12.71
CA PHE A 93 -1.52 -2.50 11.72
C PHE A 93 -1.28 -1.69 10.33
N PRO A 94 -2.09 -1.84 9.21
CA PRO A 94 -2.18 -1.03 7.89
C PRO A 94 -3.60 -0.77 7.15
N CYS A 95 -3.73 0.01 6.00
CA CYS A 95 -5.00 0.60 5.37
C CYS A 95 -5.13 0.65 3.77
N PHE A 96 -6.31 0.65 3.04
CA PHE A 96 -6.73 0.58 1.53
C PHE A 96 -6.49 -0.60 0.53
N PRO A 97 -7.46 -1.12 -0.26
CA PRO A 97 -7.24 -2.31 -1.13
C PRO A 97 -6.38 -2.14 -2.39
N ALA A 98 -5.89 -3.26 -2.95
CA ALA A 98 -5.17 -3.32 -4.24
C ALA A 98 -5.95 -2.64 -5.38
N ARG A 99 -5.23 -2.18 -6.41
CA ARG A 99 -5.73 -1.47 -7.59
C ARG A 99 -6.34 -0.10 -7.33
N THR A 100 -6.34 0.35 -6.07
CA THR A 100 -6.71 1.73 -5.74
C THR A 100 -5.82 2.69 -6.55
N PRO A 101 -6.39 3.55 -7.41
CA PRO A 101 -5.62 4.47 -8.22
C PRO A 101 -5.11 5.63 -7.38
N ILE A 102 -3.81 5.85 -7.44
CA ILE A 102 -3.05 6.90 -6.77
C ILE A 102 -2.57 7.90 -7.81
N GLN A 103 -2.79 9.17 -7.52
CA GLN A 103 -2.33 10.24 -8.40
C GLN A 103 -0.85 10.53 -8.16
N THR A 104 -0.01 10.19 -9.13
CA THR A 104 1.43 10.45 -9.11
C THR A 104 1.82 11.49 -10.15
N LYS A 105 3.00 12.11 -10.02
CA LYS A 105 3.55 13.07 -10.99
C LYS A 105 3.73 12.47 -12.40
N ASN A 106 3.82 11.15 -12.51
CA ASN A 106 4.00 10.46 -13.78
C ASN A 106 2.70 9.82 -14.28
N GLY A 107 1.55 10.24 -13.73
CA GLY A 107 0.23 9.71 -14.04
C GLY A 107 -0.32 8.85 -12.92
N ILE A 108 -1.48 8.26 -13.15
CA ILE A 108 -2.14 7.43 -12.14
C ILE A 108 -1.42 6.08 -12.07
N LYS A 109 -1.11 5.61 -10.86
CA LYS A 109 -0.60 4.26 -10.59
C LYS A 109 -1.53 3.52 -9.65
N SER A 110 -1.60 2.20 -9.75
CA SER A 110 -2.24 1.40 -8.71
C SER A 110 -1.41 1.46 -7.42
N ILE A 111 -2.06 1.50 -6.26
CA ILE A 111 -1.42 1.73 -4.95
C ILE A 111 -0.32 0.71 -4.62
N GLU A 112 -0.46 -0.52 -5.09
CA GLU A 112 0.52 -1.60 -4.93
C GLU A 112 1.77 -1.43 -5.81
N ASP A 113 1.70 -0.58 -6.83
CA ASP A 113 2.78 -0.30 -7.78
C ASP A 113 3.46 1.06 -7.51
N VAL A 114 2.96 1.82 -6.52
CA VAL A 114 3.64 3.00 -6.02
C VAL A 114 4.86 2.56 -5.21
N ILE A 115 6.01 3.16 -5.50
CA ILE A 115 7.28 2.85 -4.84
C ILE A 115 7.81 4.06 -4.08
N VAL A 116 8.72 3.81 -3.14
CA VAL A 116 9.46 4.88 -2.46
C VAL A 116 10.21 5.73 -3.50
N GLY A 117 10.10 7.05 -3.38
CA GLY A 117 10.65 8.03 -4.32
C GLY A 117 9.64 8.55 -5.35
N ASP A 118 8.54 7.83 -5.60
CA ASP A 118 7.46 8.35 -6.45
C ASP A 118 6.92 9.66 -5.86
N LEU A 119 6.55 10.59 -6.73
CA LEU A 119 5.95 11.87 -6.32
C LEU A 119 4.43 11.76 -6.41
N VAL A 120 3.71 12.02 -5.31
CA VAL A 120 2.23 11.95 -5.25
C VAL A 120 1.64 13.31 -4.90
N LEU A 121 0.45 13.60 -5.43
CA LEU A 121 -0.26 14.86 -5.15
C LEU A 121 -0.88 14.82 -3.75
N THR A 122 -0.75 15.91 -3.00
CA THR A 122 -1.15 16.03 -1.59
C THR A 122 -2.35 16.98 -1.41
N HIS A 123 -2.87 17.09 -0.18
CA HIS A 123 -3.92 18.07 0.17
C HIS A 123 -3.47 19.52 0.03
N GLU A 124 -2.17 19.79 0.05
CA GLU A 124 -1.59 21.12 -0.20
C GLU A 124 -1.44 21.41 -1.70
N LEU A 125 -2.04 20.57 -2.55
CA LEU A 125 -2.04 20.74 -3.99
C LEU A 125 -0.63 20.81 -4.61
N ARG A 126 0.31 20.04 -4.04
CA ARG A 126 1.69 19.93 -4.50
C ARG A 126 2.15 18.48 -4.51
N TYR A 127 3.19 18.19 -5.29
CA TYR A 127 3.75 16.84 -5.31
C TYR A 127 4.81 16.67 -4.24
N LYS A 128 4.71 15.57 -3.49
CA LYS A 128 5.68 15.19 -2.44
C LYS A 128 6.12 13.75 -2.62
N LYS A 129 7.33 13.44 -2.13
CA LYS A 129 7.92 12.11 -2.28
C LYS A 129 7.20 11.11 -1.38
N VAL A 130 6.86 9.96 -1.93
CA VAL A 130 6.52 8.77 -1.17
C VAL A 130 7.79 8.31 -0.48
N ILE A 131 7.77 8.33 0.83
CA ILE A 131 8.92 7.95 1.67
C ILE A 131 8.74 6.54 2.24
N LYS A 132 7.55 5.95 2.10
CA LYS A 132 7.25 4.58 2.53
C LYS A 132 6.01 4.03 1.85
N THR A 133 6.01 2.74 1.56
CA THR A 133 4.82 1.95 1.18
C THR A 133 4.56 0.88 2.24
N MET A 134 3.29 0.54 2.48
CA MET A 134 2.83 -0.38 3.52
C MET A 134 1.73 -1.28 2.97
N SER A 135 1.51 -2.46 3.55
CA SER A 135 0.35 -3.31 3.21
C SER A 135 -0.09 -4.27 4.33
N LYS A 136 -1.40 -4.55 4.45
CA LYS A 136 -2.02 -5.60 5.28
C LYS A 136 -2.75 -6.60 4.40
N GLU A 137 -2.94 -7.82 4.87
CA GLU A 137 -3.95 -8.73 4.30
C GLU A 137 -5.24 -8.66 5.15
N ASN A 138 -6.37 -9.09 4.57
CA ASN A 138 -7.67 -9.28 5.22
C ASN A 138 -8.18 -8.12 6.09
N ALA A 139 -7.93 -6.88 5.70
CA ALA A 139 -8.54 -5.76 6.41
C ALA A 139 -10.02 -5.66 6.04
N PRO A 140 -10.93 -5.46 7.03
CA PRO A 140 -12.34 -5.21 6.75
C PRO A 140 -12.49 -3.90 5.99
N LEU A 141 -13.41 -3.89 5.04
CA LEU A 141 -13.64 -2.76 4.16
C LEU A 141 -15.09 -2.29 4.29
N ILE A 142 -15.28 -0.99 4.48
CA ILE A 142 -16.53 -0.34 4.11
C ILE A 142 -16.44 0.09 2.66
N SER A 143 -17.58 0.33 2.03
CA SER A 143 -17.63 1.07 0.78
C SER A 143 -18.20 2.47 0.95
N ILE A 144 -17.63 3.38 0.17
CA ILE A 144 -18.10 4.74 0.01
C ILE A 144 -18.58 4.88 -1.44
N GLN A 145 -19.74 5.49 -1.59
CA GLN A 145 -20.26 5.95 -2.86
C GLN A 145 -20.43 7.47 -2.80
N ALA A 146 -19.56 8.19 -3.51
CA ALA A 146 -19.69 9.64 -3.71
C ALA A 146 -20.56 9.94 -4.94
N LEU A 147 -21.10 11.15 -5.04
CA LEU A 147 -21.87 11.56 -6.21
C LEU A 147 -21.03 11.41 -7.48
N GLY A 148 -21.61 10.73 -8.46
CA GLY A 148 -20.97 10.59 -9.76
C GLY A 148 -19.66 9.82 -9.66
N PHE A 149 -19.50 8.95 -8.67
CA PHE A 149 -18.29 8.16 -8.53
C PHE A 149 -18.64 6.68 -8.33
N PRO A 150 -17.84 5.75 -8.89
CA PRO A 150 -18.02 4.33 -8.60
C PRO A 150 -17.87 4.07 -7.10
N LYS A 151 -18.58 3.06 -6.62
CA LYS A 151 -18.39 2.56 -5.26
C LYS A 151 -16.93 2.09 -5.09
N PHE A 152 -16.24 2.63 -4.09
CA PHE A 152 -14.87 2.22 -3.76
C PHE A 152 -14.77 1.74 -2.33
N PHE A 153 -13.73 0.97 -2.03
CA PHE A 153 -13.58 0.27 -0.76
C PHE A 153 -12.39 0.83 0.02
N VAL A 154 -12.55 0.87 1.34
CA VAL A 154 -11.55 1.44 2.24
C VAL A 154 -11.74 0.88 3.65
N THR A 155 -10.67 0.85 4.43
CA THR A 155 -10.76 0.54 5.86
C THR A 155 -11.50 1.68 6.59
N GLU A 156 -12.31 1.33 7.57
CA GLU A 156 -13.14 2.27 8.35
C GLU A 156 -12.39 3.47 8.93
N ASP A 157 -11.13 3.27 9.33
CA ASP A 157 -10.30 4.30 9.95
C ASP A 157 -9.42 5.07 8.96
N HIS A 158 -9.71 5.00 7.67
CA HIS A 158 -8.95 5.81 6.73
C HIS A 158 -9.50 7.25 6.68
N PRO A 159 -8.69 8.29 6.96
CA PRO A 159 -9.14 9.66 6.94
C PRO A 159 -9.22 10.24 5.52
N PHE A 160 -10.33 10.89 5.22
CA PHE A 160 -10.55 11.67 4.01
C PHE A 160 -10.56 13.16 4.34
N PHE A 161 -10.03 13.98 3.44
CA PHE A 161 -10.18 15.42 3.53
C PHE A 161 -11.60 15.79 3.11
N ALA A 162 -12.38 16.27 4.07
CA ALA A 162 -13.82 16.41 3.93
C ALA A 162 -14.35 17.73 4.52
N ARG A 163 -15.56 18.10 4.11
CA ARG A 163 -16.33 19.20 4.67
C ARG A 163 -17.74 18.73 4.98
N LYS A 164 -18.37 19.36 5.97
CA LYS A 164 -19.77 19.12 6.33
C LYS A 164 -20.64 20.26 5.85
N CYS A 165 -21.76 19.94 5.22
CA CYS A 165 -22.80 20.91 4.90
C CYS A 165 -23.53 21.35 6.19
N ILE A 166 -23.66 22.67 6.40
CA ILE A 166 -24.30 23.30 7.54
C ILE A 166 -25.30 24.35 7.01
N GLY A 167 -26.57 23.95 6.93
CA GLY A 167 -27.61 24.78 6.31
C GLY A 167 -27.33 24.99 4.82
N GLU A 168 -27.10 26.24 4.42
CA GLU A 168 -26.68 26.63 3.07
C GLU A 168 -25.16 26.82 2.91
N SER A 169 -24.41 26.64 3.99
CA SER A 169 -22.94 26.84 4.07
C SER A 169 -22.18 25.53 4.27
N TYR A 170 -20.85 25.60 4.27
CA TYR A 170 -19.97 24.45 4.48
C TYR A 170 -18.93 24.74 5.56
N SER A 171 -18.63 23.75 6.41
CA SER A 171 -17.57 23.83 7.43
C SER A 171 -16.20 24.10 6.81
N GLU A 172 -15.20 24.45 7.62
CA GLU A 172 -13.80 24.36 7.18
C GLU A 172 -13.45 22.90 6.80
N PRO A 173 -12.49 22.68 5.88
CA PRO A 173 -11.94 21.36 5.60
C PRO A 173 -11.31 20.69 6.82
N GLU A 174 -11.59 19.41 7.02
CA GLU A 174 -11.07 18.60 8.12
C GLU A 174 -10.79 17.15 7.68
N TRP A 175 -10.00 16.43 8.47
CA TRP A 175 -9.74 15.00 8.27
C TRP A 175 -10.79 14.15 8.99
N VAL A 176 -11.62 13.43 8.22
CA VAL A 176 -12.75 12.63 8.73
C VAL A 176 -12.57 11.16 8.36
N PHE A 177 -12.72 10.25 9.31
CA PHE A 177 -12.62 8.82 9.01
C PHE A 177 -13.73 8.31 8.14
N ALA A 178 -13.40 7.33 7.33
CA ALA A 178 -14.31 6.66 6.42
C ALA A 178 -15.62 6.21 7.12
N LYS A 179 -15.54 5.71 8.36
CA LYS A 179 -16.71 5.30 9.17
C LYS A 179 -17.57 6.45 9.71
N ASP A 180 -16.98 7.62 9.91
CA ASP A 180 -17.67 8.80 10.47
C ASP A 180 -18.31 9.66 9.36
N LEU A 181 -17.89 9.43 8.11
CA LEU A 181 -18.54 10.00 6.94
C LEU A 181 -20.00 9.56 6.85
N LYS A 182 -20.87 10.50 6.46
CA LYS A 182 -22.30 10.28 6.24
C LYS A 182 -22.85 11.21 5.19
N LYS A 183 -24.09 11.00 4.77
CA LYS A 183 -24.80 11.94 3.89
C LYS A 183 -24.74 13.35 4.52
N GLY A 184 -24.35 14.35 3.71
CA GLY A 184 -24.06 15.71 4.19
C GLY A 184 -22.56 16.04 4.25
N TYR A 185 -21.69 15.04 4.22
CA TYR A 185 -20.26 15.24 4.00
C TYR A 185 -19.90 15.30 2.53
N TYR A 186 -18.87 16.09 2.22
CA TYR A 186 -18.31 16.32 0.90
C TYR A 186 -16.82 16.00 0.92
N LEU A 187 -16.36 15.18 -0.01
CA LEU A 187 -14.96 14.78 -0.15
C LEU A 187 -14.24 15.68 -1.15
N ALA A 188 -12.99 16.02 -0.86
CA ALA A 188 -12.15 16.85 -1.71
C ALA A 188 -11.62 16.06 -2.91
N GLN A 189 -11.88 16.54 -4.13
CA GLN A 189 -11.18 16.11 -5.34
C GLN A 189 -10.32 17.28 -5.86
N PRO A 190 -9.00 17.13 -6.00
CA PRO A 190 -8.15 18.22 -6.49
C PRO A 190 -8.54 18.68 -7.89
N ILE A 191 -8.48 19.99 -8.09
CA ILE A 191 -8.44 20.64 -9.40
C ILE A 191 -6.97 20.86 -9.70
N ASP A 192 -6.41 19.90 -10.45
CA ASP A 192 -5.01 19.93 -10.87
C ASP A 192 -4.70 21.25 -11.59
N ASN A 193 -3.95 22.16 -10.97
CA ASN A 193 -3.56 23.46 -11.57
C ASN A 193 -2.05 23.76 -11.44
N HIS A 194 -1.24 22.80 -10.98
CA HIS A 194 0.03 23.11 -10.31
C HIS A 194 1.28 23.04 -11.19
N ILE A 195 1.21 22.38 -12.35
CA ILE A 195 2.37 22.22 -13.25
C ILE A 195 1.92 22.43 -14.69
N PRO A 196 2.35 23.52 -15.34
CA PRO A 196 2.17 23.71 -16.79
C PRO A 196 2.90 22.62 -17.57
N SER A 197 2.28 22.16 -18.66
CA SER A 197 2.89 21.19 -19.56
C SER A 197 3.95 21.82 -20.43
N GLU A 198 5.10 21.18 -20.57
CA GLU A 198 6.08 21.56 -21.59
C GLU A 198 5.55 21.37 -23.03
N HIS A 199 4.54 20.51 -23.19
CA HIS A 199 3.90 20.22 -24.47
C HIS A 199 2.84 21.24 -24.88
N ASP A 200 2.59 22.27 -24.07
CA ASP A 200 1.58 23.29 -24.37
C ASP A 200 1.95 24.18 -25.57
N LYS A 201 3.21 24.08 -26.04
CA LYS A 201 3.67 24.71 -27.28
C LYS A 201 3.21 23.99 -28.55
N THR A 202 2.59 22.81 -28.42
CA THR A 202 2.05 22.11 -29.60
C THR A 202 0.73 22.76 -30.06
N PRO A 203 0.45 22.78 -31.38
CA PRO A 203 -0.78 23.41 -31.89
C PRO A 203 -2.05 22.83 -31.24
N VAL A 204 -3.02 23.67 -30.93
CA VAL A 204 -4.30 23.25 -30.30
C VAL A 204 -4.99 22.11 -31.08
N GLY A 205 -4.97 22.17 -32.42
CA GLY A 205 -5.52 21.12 -33.29
C GLY A 205 -4.86 19.75 -33.11
N PHE A 206 -3.59 19.70 -32.70
CA PHE A 206 -2.89 18.46 -32.39
C PHE A 206 -3.58 17.72 -31.25
N TRP A 207 -3.97 18.44 -30.20
CA TRP A 207 -4.64 17.87 -29.04
C TRP A 207 -6.04 17.34 -29.36
N TYR A 208 -6.77 18.02 -30.26
CA TYR A 208 -8.01 17.46 -30.83
C TYR A 208 -7.76 16.10 -31.49
N MET A 209 -6.70 15.97 -32.30
CA MET A 209 -6.33 14.71 -32.93
C MET A 209 -5.97 13.63 -31.90
N ILE A 210 -5.27 13.99 -30.80
CA ILE A 210 -5.01 13.07 -29.69
C ILE A 210 -6.32 12.60 -29.03
N GLY A 211 -7.28 13.50 -28.84
CA GLY A 211 -8.62 13.16 -28.33
C GLY A 211 -9.33 12.13 -29.20
N ARG A 212 -9.35 12.34 -30.53
CA ARG A 212 -9.91 11.39 -31.50
C ARG A 212 -9.21 10.04 -31.44
N TRP A 213 -7.88 10.03 -31.34
CA TRP A 213 -7.10 8.80 -31.20
C TRP A 213 -7.38 8.07 -29.88
N LEU A 214 -7.58 8.79 -28.78
CA LEU A 214 -7.88 8.19 -27.47
C LEU A 214 -9.21 7.43 -27.45
N GLY A 215 -10.22 7.90 -28.18
CA GLY A 215 -11.43 7.10 -28.40
C GLY A 215 -11.19 5.98 -29.41
N ASP A 216 -11.07 6.35 -30.68
CA ASP A 216 -11.21 5.44 -31.83
C ASP A 216 -9.88 4.97 -32.47
N GLY A 217 -8.75 5.23 -31.81
CA GLY A 217 -7.42 4.94 -32.37
C GLY A 217 -6.67 3.77 -31.74
N TRP A 218 -5.63 3.28 -32.43
CA TRP A 218 -4.66 2.32 -31.89
C TRP A 218 -3.29 2.44 -32.56
N LEU A 219 -2.27 1.80 -31.96
CA LEU A 219 -0.92 1.72 -32.51
C LEU A 219 -0.70 0.39 -33.23
N VAL A 220 0.05 0.42 -34.34
CA VAL A 220 0.50 -0.76 -35.06
C VAL A 220 2.00 -0.73 -35.19
N THR A 221 2.67 -1.73 -34.60
CA THR A 221 4.12 -1.92 -34.72
C THR A 221 4.46 -3.39 -34.96
N HIS A 222 5.15 -3.68 -36.06
CA HIS A 222 5.67 -5.02 -36.37
C HIS A 222 6.90 -4.93 -37.26
N LYS A 223 7.75 -5.96 -37.23
CA LYS A 223 8.86 -6.08 -38.18
C LYS A 223 8.31 -6.29 -39.59
N ARG A 224 8.86 -5.58 -40.59
CA ARG A 224 8.48 -5.80 -41.98
C ARG A 224 8.98 -7.15 -42.44
N THR A 225 8.11 -7.89 -43.10
CA THR A 225 8.53 -9.01 -43.93
C THR A 225 9.15 -8.46 -45.22
N SER A 226 10.24 -9.08 -45.67
CA SER A 226 10.85 -8.75 -46.96
C SER A 226 10.88 -10.01 -47.80
N LYS A 227 10.45 -9.90 -49.05
CA LYS A 227 10.67 -10.95 -50.06
C LYS A 227 12.15 -11.03 -50.48
N ILE A 228 12.98 -10.06 -50.07
CA ILE A 228 14.40 -9.95 -50.43
C ILE A 228 15.25 -10.41 -49.22
N PRO A 229 16.16 -11.38 -49.38
CA PRO A 229 16.99 -11.91 -48.30
C PRO A 229 17.79 -10.85 -47.55
N GLN A 230 18.04 -11.09 -46.26
CA GLN A 230 18.85 -10.21 -45.42
C GLN A 230 20.24 -10.00 -46.03
N GLY A 231 20.72 -8.75 -46.04
CA GLY A 231 22.01 -8.38 -46.63
C GLY A 231 21.98 -7.97 -48.10
N LYS A 232 20.87 -8.18 -48.82
CA LYS A 232 20.73 -7.67 -50.20
C LYS A 232 20.12 -6.26 -50.25
N ARG A 233 20.58 -5.44 -51.20
CA ARG A 233 20.09 -4.07 -51.44
C ARG A 233 18.57 -4.10 -51.65
N GLY A 234 17.83 -3.31 -50.88
CA GLY A 234 16.36 -3.30 -50.89
C GLY A 234 15.69 -4.25 -49.88
N SER A 235 16.46 -5.08 -49.18
CA SER A 235 15.95 -5.89 -48.07
C SER A 235 15.42 -5.00 -46.94
N ARG A 236 14.20 -5.31 -46.47
CA ARG A 236 13.52 -4.58 -45.39
C ARG A 236 13.37 -5.42 -44.12
N VAL A 237 14.08 -6.55 -44.01
CA VAL A 237 13.95 -7.51 -42.89
C VAL A 237 14.23 -6.86 -41.53
N ASN A 238 15.08 -5.83 -41.48
CA ASN A 238 15.40 -5.07 -40.26
C ASN A 238 14.56 -3.79 -40.09
N SER A 239 13.58 -3.53 -40.95
CA SER A 239 12.74 -2.33 -40.90
C SER A 239 11.49 -2.57 -40.07
N GLN A 240 11.18 -1.67 -39.14
CA GLN A 240 9.99 -1.72 -38.29
C GLN A 240 8.88 -0.82 -38.86
N VAL A 241 7.64 -1.31 -38.88
CA VAL A 241 6.45 -0.50 -39.16
C VAL A 241 6.07 0.29 -37.91
N TRP A 242 5.79 1.58 -38.08
CA TRP A 242 5.28 2.47 -37.04
C TRP A 242 4.07 3.21 -37.59
N LYS A 243 2.88 2.84 -37.13
CA LYS A 243 1.63 3.50 -37.54
C LYS A 243 0.76 3.81 -36.33
N ALA A 244 0.18 5.01 -36.32
CA ALA A 244 -0.99 5.33 -35.51
C ALA A 244 -2.22 5.32 -36.43
N ILE A 245 -3.29 4.67 -35.98
CA ILE A 245 -4.56 4.62 -36.71
C ILE A 245 -5.59 5.42 -35.92
N ILE A 246 -6.39 6.23 -36.62
CA ILE A 246 -7.57 6.93 -36.09
C ILE A 246 -8.77 6.55 -36.95
N CYS A 247 -9.83 6.05 -36.33
CA CYS A 247 -11.08 5.73 -37.01
C CYS A 247 -12.11 6.85 -36.85
N THR A 248 -13.04 6.89 -37.81
CA THR A 248 -14.16 7.84 -37.79
C THR A 248 -15.33 7.33 -38.62
N GLY A 249 -16.54 7.80 -38.30
CA GLY A 249 -17.70 7.67 -39.18
C GLY A 249 -17.46 8.31 -40.55
N LYS A 250 -18.15 7.84 -41.59
CA LYS A 250 -17.96 8.34 -42.97
C LYS A 250 -18.28 9.83 -43.11
N SER A 251 -19.29 10.32 -42.39
CA SER A 251 -19.70 11.74 -42.40
C SER A 251 -18.60 12.68 -41.92
N ASP A 252 -17.77 12.24 -40.98
CA ASP A 252 -16.80 13.10 -40.29
C ASP A 252 -15.38 12.92 -40.86
N ALA A 253 -15.24 12.09 -41.89
CA ALA A 253 -13.95 11.67 -42.41
C ALA A 253 -13.19 12.82 -43.08
N ASP A 254 -13.87 13.67 -43.86
CA ASP A 254 -13.22 14.79 -44.54
C ASP A 254 -12.79 15.87 -43.53
N THR A 255 -13.60 16.10 -42.50
CA THR A 255 -13.27 16.97 -41.37
C THR A 255 -12.03 16.47 -40.63
N LEU A 256 -11.96 15.17 -40.33
CA LEU A 256 -10.79 14.59 -39.66
C LEU A 256 -9.54 14.65 -40.55
N ASP A 257 -9.66 14.39 -41.85
CA ASP A 257 -8.54 14.47 -42.80
C ASP A 257 -7.94 15.90 -42.87
N ALA A 258 -8.80 16.92 -42.94
CA ALA A 258 -8.39 18.31 -42.91
C ALA A 258 -7.60 18.66 -41.63
N LYS A 259 -8.11 18.26 -40.46
CA LYS A 259 -7.44 18.48 -39.18
C LYS A 259 -6.12 17.74 -39.06
N ILE A 260 -6.02 16.51 -39.57
CA ILE A 260 -4.75 15.75 -39.61
C ILE A 260 -3.72 16.50 -40.45
N LYS A 261 -4.12 17.03 -41.62
CA LYS A 261 -3.24 17.81 -42.51
C LYS A 261 -2.82 19.13 -41.88
N GLU A 262 -3.73 19.83 -41.21
CA GLU A 262 -3.44 21.06 -40.47
C GLU A 262 -2.38 20.83 -39.38
N CYS A 263 -2.41 19.66 -38.73
CA CYS A 263 -1.40 19.25 -37.76
C CYS A 263 -0.05 18.84 -38.41
N GLY A 264 0.09 18.95 -39.74
CA GLY A 264 1.30 18.60 -40.47
C GLY A 264 1.49 17.10 -40.73
N PHE A 265 0.50 16.26 -40.44
CA PHE A 265 0.59 14.83 -40.68
C PHE A 265 0.10 14.44 -42.07
N LYS A 266 0.78 13.47 -42.67
CA LYS A 266 0.31 12.76 -43.87
C LYS A 266 -0.33 11.45 -43.43
N ALA A 267 -1.64 11.31 -43.68
CA ALA A 267 -2.37 10.07 -43.43
C ALA A 267 -2.81 9.42 -44.75
N THR A 268 -2.77 8.09 -44.79
CA THR A 268 -3.46 7.31 -45.83
C THR A 268 -4.86 6.97 -45.33
N ARG A 269 -5.91 7.34 -46.07
CA ARG A 269 -7.29 6.96 -45.77
C ARG A 269 -7.63 5.62 -46.40
N SER A 270 -8.22 4.71 -45.61
CA SER A 270 -8.85 3.49 -46.11
C SER A 270 -10.32 3.46 -45.69
N ASN A 271 -11.23 3.30 -46.65
CA ASN A 271 -12.66 3.22 -46.38
C ASN A 271 -13.05 1.77 -46.09
N GLU A 272 -13.74 1.58 -44.97
CA GLU A 272 -14.27 0.30 -44.52
C GLU A 272 -15.79 0.30 -44.64
N ARG A 273 -16.42 -0.86 -44.42
CA ARG A 273 -17.88 -1.00 -44.48
C ARG A 273 -18.62 0.06 -43.64
N THR A 274 -18.19 0.26 -42.40
CA THR A 274 -18.88 1.08 -41.38
C THR A 274 -18.17 2.39 -41.02
N GLY A 275 -17.00 2.70 -41.62
CA GLY A 275 -16.23 3.90 -41.25
C GLY A 275 -15.00 4.12 -42.13
N SER A 276 -14.22 5.15 -41.82
CA SER A 276 -12.93 5.43 -42.47
C SER A 276 -11.80 5.27 -41.45
N LYS A 277 -10.65 4.74 -41.89
CA LYS A 277 -9.43 4.66 -41.07
C LYS A 277 -8.35 5.56 -41.67
N PHE A 278 -7.70 6.34 -40.82
CA PHE A 278 -6.57 7.18 -41.16
C PHE A 278 -5.29 6.56 -40.62
N HIS A 279 -4.35 6.22 -41.51
CA HIS A 279 -3.08 5.60 -41.17
C HIS A 279 -1.97 6.65 -41.20
N ILE A 280 -1.50 7.07 -40.03
CA ILE A 280 -0.39 8.02 -39.89
C ILE A 280 0.89 7.21 -39.67
N SER A 281 1.77 7.19 -40.67
CA SER A 281 3.04 6.44 -40.61
C SER A 281 4.17 7.34 -40.11
N SER A 282 4.35 7.42 -38.80
CA SER A 282 5.44 8.17 -38.16
C SER A 282 5.93 7.45 -36.92
N LYS A 283 7.25 7.24 -36.81
CA LYS A 283 7.88 6.64 -35.63
C LYS A 283 7.79 7.58 -34.43
N GLU A 284 7.97 8.86 -34.68
CA GLU A 284 7.97 9.94 -33.70
C GLU A 284 6.58 10.08 -33.08
N PHE A 285 5.53 10.09 -33.90
CA PHE A 285 4.15 10.16 -33.41
C PHE A 285 3.73 8.91 -32.65
N VAL A 286 4.13 7.72 -33.13
CA VAL A 286 3.86 6.48 -32.38
C VAL A 286 4.56 6.49 -31.02
N LYS A 287 5.83 6.91 -30.95
CA LYS A 287 6.56 7.06 -29.68
C LYS A 287 5.91 8.09 -28.74
N PHE A 288 5.42 9.20 -29.29
CA PHE A 288 4.67 10.19 -28.52
C PHE A 288 3.39 9.61 -27.89
N LEU A 289 2.72 8.70 -28.61
CA LEU A 289 1.49 8.05 -28.15
C LEU A 289 1.74 6.88 -27.18
N GLU A 290 2.96 6.35 -27.06
CA GLU A 290 3.25 5.20 -26.18
C GLU A 290 2.88 5.43 -24.71
N PRO A 291 3.14 6.60 -24.09
CA PRO A 291 2.71 6.90 -22.73
C PRO A 291 1.19 6.87 -22.52
N PHE A 292 0.40 7.08 -23.58
CA PHE A 292 -1.07 6.99 -23.51
C PHE A 292 -1.57 5.55 -23.48
N GLY A 293 -0.71 4.55 -23.67
CA GLY A 293 -1.05 3.13 -23.61
C GLY A 293 -1.45 2.51 -24.96
N ARG A 294 -1.44 1.17 -25.02
CA ARG A 294 -1.75 0.39 -26.24
C ARG A 294 -3.01 -0.45 -26.07
N GLY A 295 -3.90 -0.36 -27.06
CA GLY A 295 -5.20 -1.02 -27.04
C GLY A 295 -6.19 -0.33 -26.09
N ALA A 296 -7.48 -0.50 -26.34
CA ALA A 296 -8.53 0.29 -25.66
C ALA A 296 -8.56 0.13 -24.13
N GLU A 297 -8.17 -1.03 -23.60
CA GLU A 297 -8.19 -1.33 -22.16
C GLU A 297 -7.02 -0.73 -21.36
N ASN A 298 -5.89 -0.47 -22.02
CA ASN A 298 -4.68 0.06 -21.36
C ASN A 298 -4.46 1.54 -21.65
N LYS A 299 -5.39 2.20 -22.37
CA LYS A 299 -5.29 3.64 -22.61
C LYS A 299 -5.36 4.42 -21.30
N LEU A 300 -4.69 5.56 -21.21
CA LEU A 300 -4.73 6.46 -20.06
C LEU A 300 -4.44 7.91 -20.49
N ILE A 301 -4.65 8.86 -19.57
CA ILE A 301 -4.22 10.25 -19.74
C ILE A 301 -2.89 10.45 -18.99
N PRO A 302 -1.77 10.70 -19.69
CA PRO A 302 -0.51 11.03 -19.05
C PRO A 302 -0.58 12.35 -18.26
N GLU A 303 0.26 12.49 -17.23
CA GLU A 303 0.19 13.67 -16.35
C GLU A 303 0.43 15.00 -17.08
N PHE A 304 1.35 15.01 -18.05
CA PHE A 304 1.63 16.21 -18.83
C PHE A 304 0.42 16.72 -19.62
N VAL A 305 -0.58 15.88 -19.91
CA VAL A 305 -1.80 16.30 -20.60
C VAL A 305 -2.70 17.11 -19.66
N ILE A 306 -2.75 16.72 -18.39
CA ILE A 306 -3.50 17.47 -17.38
C ILE A 306 -2.89 18.87 -17.20
N GLY A 307 -1.58 19.01 -17.36
CA GLY A 307 -0.88 20.30 -17.27
C GLY A 307 -1.09 21.26 -18.46
N LEU A 308 -1.79 20.87 -19.52
CA LEU A 308 -2.01 21.73 -20.70
C LEU A 308 -2.82 22.99 -20.37
N SER A 309 -2.69 24.00 -21.21
CA SER A 309 -3.61 25.15 -21.25
C SER A 309 -5.05 24.69 -21.39
N LYS A 310 -5.99 25.54 -20.95
CA LYS A 310 -7.42 25.22 -21.03
C LYS A 310 -7.85 25.03 -22.48
N GLU A 311 -7.25 25.77 -23.40
CA GLU A 311 -7.50 25.73 -24.84
C GLU A 311 -7.08 24.37 -25.43
N SER A 312 -5.83 23.95 -25.20
CA SER A 312 -5.32 22.64 -25.64
C SER A 312 -6.07 21.47 -24.99
N LEU A 313 -6.37 21.57 -23.69
CA LEU A 313 -7.12 20.52 -22.98
C LEU A 313 -8.58 20.45 -23.43
N MET A 314 -9.21 21.59 -23.77
CA MET A 314 -10.54 21.63 -24.37
C MET A 314 -10.55 20.98 -25.74
N ALA A 315 -9.56 21.26 -26.59
CA ALA A 315 -9.45 20.62 -27.90
C ALA A 315 -9.35 19.10 -27.78
N LEU A 316 -8.55 18.58 -26.85
CA LEU A 316 -8.51 17.13 -26.56
C LEU A 316 -9.87 16.59 -26.10
N TRP A 317 -10.56 17.31 -25.22
CA TRP A 317 -11.90 16.94 -24.75
C TRP A 317 -12.91 16.90 -25.91
N GLU A 318 -12.89 17.87 -26.82
CA GLU A 318 -13.73 17.88 -28.03
C GLU A 318 -13.42 16.70 -28.96
N GLY A 319 -12.12 16.41 -29.16
CA GLY A 319 -11.71 15.25 -29.94
C GLY A 319 -12.22 13.92 -29.36
N LEU A 320 -12.20 13.77 -28.04
CA LEU A 320 -12.77 12.61 -27.34
C LEU A 320 -14.29 12.51 -27.52
N ILE A 321 -14.99 13.65 -27.50
CA ILE A 321 -16.44 13.67 -27.69
C ILE A 321 -16.81 13.28 -29.12
N ASP A 322 -16.05 13.76 -30.11
CA ASP A 322 -16.31 13.45 -31.51
C ASP A 322 -15.91 12.01 -31.89
N SER A 323 -15.25 11.25 -31.00
CA SER A 323 -15.06 9.78 -31.13
C SER A 323 -16.16 8.98 -30.44
N ASP A 324 -16.09 8.91 -29.11
CA ASP A 324 -16.87 7.98 -28.28
C ASP A 324 -17.93 8.74 -27.47
N GLY A 325 -18.17 10.01 -27.81
CA GLY A 325 -19.02 10.90 -27.06
C GLY A 325 -20.48 10.84 -27.50
N TYR A 326 -21.36 10.96 -26.51
CA TYR A 326 -22.78 11.14 -26.70
C TYR A 326 -23.23 12.44 -26.03
N LYS A 327 -23.77 13.37 -26.83
CA LYS A 327 -24.29 14.66 -26.37
C LYS A 327 -25.81 14.55 -26.16
N SER A 328 -26.28 14.95 -24.99
CA SER A 328 -27.71 15.10 -24.68
C SER A 328 -27.99 16.50 -24.11
N LYS A 329 -29.28 16.85 -23.97
CA LYS A 329 -29.67 18.11 -23.30
C LYS A 329 -29.11 18.21 -21.87
N ARG A 330 -28.98 17.09 -21.15
CA ARG A 330 -28.61 17.03 -19.72
C ARG A 330 -27.11 16.88 -19.46
N SER A 331 -26.40 16.18 -20.35
CA SER A 331 -24.99 15.84 -20.16
C SER A 331 -24.31 15.48 -21.48
N ILE A 332 -22.98 15.55 -21.45
CA ILE A 332 -22.08 14.96 -22.44
C ILE A 332 -21.43 13.75 -21.77
N SER A 333 -21.54 12.57 -22.37
CA SER A 333 -20.94 11.32 -21.87
C SER A 333 -19.87 10.80 -22.81
N VAL A 334 -18.77 10.29 -22.27
CA VAL A 334 -17.74 9.53 -23.02
C VAL A 334 -17.62 8.15 -22.40
N THR A 335 -17.58 7.10 -23.23
CA THR A 335 -17.49 5.72 -22.76
C THR A 335 -16.09 5.14 -23.01
N THR A 336 -15.57 4.34 -22.08
CA THR A 336 -14.32 3.61 -22.27
C THR A 336 -14.29 2.30 -21.50
N ILE A 337 -13.53 1.31 -21.96
CA ILE A 337 -13.27 0.08 -21.18
C ILE A 337 -12.02 0.20 -20.30
N SER A 338 -11.21 1.25 -20.48
CA SER A 338 -10.04 1.48 -19.63
C SER A 338 -10.45 2.22 -18.34
N PRO A 339 -10.22 1.63 -17.16
CA PRO A 339 -10.43 2.34 -15.91
C PRO A 339 -9.53 3.57 -15.82
N MET A 340 -8.26 3.46 -16.22
CA MET A 340 -7.27 4.53 -16.09
C MET A 340 -7.60 5.73 -17.00
N LEU A 341 -8.10 5.47 -18.21
CA LEU A 341 -8.61 6.52 -19.09
C LEU A 341 -9.85 7.18 -18.48
N ALA A 342 -10.77 6.40 -17.89
CA ALA A 342 -11.95 6.95 -17.22
C ALA A 342 -11.59 7.92 -16.08
N TYR A 343 -10.63 7.55 -15.23
CA TYR A 343 -10.10 8.44 -14.19
C TYR A 343 -9.46 9.71 -14.77
N GLY A 344 -8.70 9.58 -15.87
CA GLY A 344 -8.10 10.71 -16.58
C GLY A 344 -9.14 11.66 -17.17
N ILE A 345 -10.19 11.14 -17.80
CA ILE A 345 -11.29 11.95 -18.34
C ILE A 345 -12.03 12.68 -17.21
N ALA A 346 -12.28 12.01 -16.08
CA ALA A 346 -12.88 12.66 -14.92
C ALA A 346 -12.03 13.85 -14.42
N ARG A 347 -10.68 13.73 -14.44
CA ARG A 347 -9.76 14.84 -14.13
C ARG A 347 -9.87 15.99 -15.14
N ILE A 348 -9.94 15.69 -16.43
CA ILE A 348 -10.13 16.70 -17.49
C ILE A 348 -11.41 17.50 -17.24
N ILE A 349 -12.52 16.81 -16.92
CA ILE A 349 -13.80 17.47 -16.61
C ILE A 349 -13.67 18.39 -15.38
N ARG A 350 -13.01 17.93 -14.31
CA ARG A 350 -12.77 18.75 -13.11
C ARG A 350 -11.95 20.00 -13.45
N ARG A 351 -10.87 19.86 -14.21
CA ARG A 351 -9.98 20.97 -14.59
C ARG A 351 -10.64 21.98 -15.52
N LEU A 352 -11.36 21.51 -16.54
CA LEU A 352 -12.00 22.41 -17.52
C LEU A 352 -13.24 23.10 -16.96
N PHE A 353 -14.04 22.38 -16.16
CA PHE A 353 -15.40 22.82 -15.83
C PHE A 353 -15.64 23.05 -14.33
N GLY A 354 -14.67 22.77 -13.45
CA GLY A 354 -14.82 22.97 -12.00
C GLY A 354 -16.01 22.19 -11.42
N GLN A 355 -16.27 20.98 -11.92
CA GLN A 355 -17.39 20.15 -11.47
C GLN A 355 -16.97 18.69 -11.34
N ALA A 356 -17.68 17.94 -10.50
CA ALA A 356 -17.51 16.50 -10.40
C ALA A 356 -18.03 15.84 -11.69
N ALA A 357 -17.24 14.97 -12.29
CA ALA A 357 -17.71 14.13 -13.39
C ALA A 357 -18.70 13.07 -12.86
N GLY A 358 -19.67 12.69 -13.67
CA GLY A 358 -20.47 11.48 -13.45
C GLY A 358 -19.73 10.25 -13.96
N PHE A 359 -18.98 9.59 -13.10
CA PHE A 359 -18.18 8.40 -13.39
C PHE A 359 -18.95 7.14 -12.93
N TYR A 360 -19.42 6.36 -13.90
CA TYR A 360 -20.24 5.17 -13.68
C TYR A 360 -19.59 3.93 -14.28
N PHE A 361 -19.61 2.81 -13.56
CA PHE A 361 -19.25 1.50 -14.11
C PHE A 361 -20.50 0.74 -14.53
N ASN A 362 -20.57 0.35 -15.80
CA ASN A 362 -21.67 -0.42 -16.36
C ASN A 362 -21.22 -1.87 -16.57
N LYS A 363 -21.72 -2.76 -15.71
CA LYS A 363 -21.56 -4.21 -15.92
C LYS A 363 -22.37 -4.64 -17.14
N LYS A 364 -21.72 -5.29 -18.11
CA LYS A 364 -22.34 -5.82 -19.33
C LYS A 364 -22.22 -7.34 -19.37
N SER A 365 -23.16 -8.00 -20.04
CA SER A 365 -23.04 -9.43 -20.38
C SER A 365 -21.80 -9.66 -21.26
N PRO A 366 -21.12 -10.82 -21.22
CA PRO A 366 -19.90 -11.06 -22.01
C PRO A 366 -20.09 -10.96 -23.53
N THR A 367 -21.33 -11.13 -24.01
CA THR A 367 -21.69 -11.04 -25.42
C THR A 367 -22.92 -10.15 -25.62
N CYS A 368 -23.05 -9.56 -26.81
CA CYS A 368 -24.27 -8.96 -27.32
C CYS A 368 -24.48 -9.35 -28.79
N ILE A 369 -25.67 -9.07 -29.31
CA ILE A 369 -25.97 -9.21 -30.73
C ILE A 369 -25.82 -7.83 -31.38
N ILE A 370 -24.96 -7.72 -32.39
CA ILE A 370 -24.80 -6.53 -33.22
C ILE A 370 -25.01 -6.96 -34.67
N GLU A 371 -26.00 -6.36 -35.35
CA GLU A 371 -26.38 -6.71 -36.73
C GLU A 371 -26.53 -8.24 -36.93
N GLY A 372 -27.22 -8.92 -36.02
CA GLY A 372 -27.45 -10.38 -36.09
C GLY A 372 -26.24 -11.27 -35.73
N ARG A 373 -25.09 -10.70 -35.41
CA ARG A 373 -23.88 -11.44 -35.02
C ARG A 373 -23.64 -11.38 -33.52
N THR A 374 -23.28 -12.51 -32.91
CA THR A 374 -22.80 -12.56 -31.53
C THR A 374 -21.39 -11.96 -31.46
N VAL A 375 -21.25 -10.86 -30.71
CA VAL A 375 -20.00 -10.14 -30.53
C VAL A 375 -19.64 -10.15 -29.05
N ASN A 376 -18.35 -10.38 -28.74
CA ASN A 376 -17.83 -10.23 -27.39
C ASN A 376 -17.85 -8.74 -26.99
N GLN A 377 -18.43 -8.44 -25.82
CA GLN A 377 -18.42 -7.09 -25.26
C GLN A 377 -17.79 -7.12 -23.85
N LYS A 378 -17.15 -6.01 -23.49
CA LYS A 378 -16.60 -5.81 -22.15
C LYS A 378 -17.48 -4.86 -21.37
N SER A 379 -17.47 -4.99 -20.04
CA SER A 379 -18.03 -3.95 -19.16
C SER A 379 -17.26 -2.65 -19.38
N ASN A 380 -17.93 -1.52 -19.23
CA ASN A 380 -17.36 -0.22 -19.56
C ASN A 380 -17.62 0.82 -18.47
N TYR A 381 -16.94 1.94 -18.59
CA TYR A 381 -17.08 3.13 -17.77
C TYR A 381 -17.72 4.22 -18.61
N ASP A 382 -18.71 4.91 -18.05
CA ASP A 382 -19.42 6.03 -18.63
C ASP A 382 -19.10 7.28 -17.79
N ILE A 383 -18.47 8.27 -18.42
CA ILE A 383 -17.95 9.48 -17.77
C ILE A 383 -18.72 10.69 -18.30
N LYS A 384 -19.43 11.39 -17.42
CA LYS A 384 -20.37 12.45 -17.78
C LYS A 384 -19.91 13.81 -17.29
N LYS A 385 -19.92 14.78 -18.20
CA LYS A 385 -19.97 16.20 -17.86
C LYS A 385 -21.43 16.65 -17.88
N TYR A 386 -21.92 17.22 -16.79
CA TYR A 386 -23.29 17.72 -16.72
C TYR A 386 -23.37 19.14 -17.29
N ASN A 387 -24.46 19.45 -18.00
CA ASN A 387 -24.73 20.80 -18.45
C ASN A 387 -25.27 21.63 -17.28
N VAL A 388 -24.66 22.80 -17.04
CA VAL A 388 -25.00 23.69 -15.92
C VAL A 388 -26.46 24.12 -16.07
N GLY A 389 -27.25 23.97 -15.00
CA GLY A 389 -28.66 24.36 -14.98
C GLY A 389 -29.62 23.43 -14.24
N ASN A 390 -29.19 22.26 -13.75
CA ASN A 390 -30.15 21.29 -13.19
C ASN A 390 -29.99 20.85 -11.74
N LYS A 391 -28.90 21.18 -11.01
CA LYS A 391 -28.83 20.88 -9.56
C LYS A 391 -27.93 21.87 -8.80
N LYS A 392 -28.53 22.93 -8.24
CA LYS A 392 -27.95 23.61 -7.06
C LYS A 392 -27.76 22.54 -5.97
N GLY A 393 -26.59 22.51 -5.32
CA GLY A 393 -26.35 21.68 -4.12
C GLY A 393 -25.84 20.26 -4.33
N LEU A 394 -25.14 19.95 -5.43
CA LEU A 394 -24.61 18.61 -5.63
C LEU A 394 -23.09 18.48 -5.66
N SER A 395 -22.32 19.47 -6.05
CA SER A 395 -20.86 19.53 -5.86
C SER A 395 -20.48 20.97 -6.12
N PHE A 396 -19.42 21.46 -5.52
CA PHE A 396 -18.99 22.85 -5.71
C PHE A 396 -17.47 22.93 -5.75
N SER A 397 -16.96 23.99 -6.40
CA SER A 397 -15.52 24.23 -6.47
C SER A 397 -15.13 25.36 -5.52
N GLU A 398 -14.13 25.11 -4.68
CA GLU A 398 -13.56 26.13 -3.80
C GLU A 398 -12.11 25.73 -3.43
N ASN A 399 -11.22 26.72 -3.32
CA ASN A 399 -9.83 26.55 -2.86
C ASN A 399 -9.04 25.45 -3.60
N GLY A 400 -9.26 25.32 -4.92
CA GLY A 400 -8.57 24.33 -5.74
C GLY A 400 -9.12 22.90 -5.63
N PHE A 401 -10.30 22.71 -5.02
CA PHE A 401 -10.97 21.41 -4.93
C PHE A 401 -12.38 21.46 -5.51
N VAL A 402 -12.80 20.34 -6.11
CA VAL A 402 -14.22 20.01 -6.30
C VAL A 402 -14.68 19.19 -5.11
N TRP A 403 -15.53 19.78 -4.28
CA TRP A 403 -16.15 19.14 -3.13
C TRP A 403 -17.35 18.30 -3.58
N THR A 404 -17.29 17.00 -3.30
CA THR A 404 -18.24 16.01 -3.84
C THR A 404 -18.98 15.28 -2.72
N PRO A 405 -20.32 15.33 -2.66
CA PRO A 405 -21.08 14.79 -1.56
C PRO A 405 -21.08 13.28 -1.59
N ILE A 406 -21.11 12.73 -0.38
CA ILE A 406 -21.30 11.32 -0.16
C ILE A 406 -22.77 10.97 -0.34
N ARG A 407 -23.02 9.91 -1.10
CA ARG A 407 -24.35 9.34 -1.34
C ARG A 407 -24.66 8.21 -0.38
N LYS A 408 -23.70 7.33 -0.17
CA LYS A 408 -23.87 6.13 0.63
C LYS A 408 -22.55 5.69 1.24
N ILE A 409 -22.61 5.22 2.48
CA ILE A 409 -21.60 4.37 3.10
C ILE A 409 -22.26 3.02 3.34
N SER A 410 -21.55 1.92 3.13
CA SER A 410 -22.06 0.58 3.42
C SER A 410 -21.00 -0.27 4.09
N GLU A 411 -21.39 -0.96 5.15
CA GLU A 411 -20.62 -2.07 5.70
C GLU A 411 -20.71 -3.23 4.71
N ASP A 412 -19.66 -3.39 3.91
CA ASP A 412 -19.51 -4.59 3.10
C ASP A 412 -18.75 -5.58 3.98
N LYS A 413 -19.28 -6.79 4.22
CA LYS A 413 -18.57 -7.87 4.95
C LYS A 413 -17.44 -8.46 4.11
N LYS A 414 -16.60 -7.59 3.54
CA LYS A 414 -15.56 -7.87 2.57
C LYS A 414 -14.22 -7.58 3.23
N THR A 415 -13.32 -8.54 3.16
CA THR A 415 -11.93 -8.39 3.58
C THR A 415 -11.03 -8.50 2.37
N GLU A 416 -10.05 -7.61 2.24
CA GLU A 416 -9.05 -7.67 1.18
C GLU A 416 -7.67 -7.27 1.68
N ARG A 417 -6.66 -7.54 0.86
CA ARG A 417 -5.34 -6.94 1.02
C ARG A 417 -5.40 -5.44 0.85
N VAL A 418 -4.87 -4.71 1.82
CA VAL A 418 -4.79 -3.26 1.84
C VAL A 418 -3.36 -2.69 1.84
N PHE A 419 -3.16 -1.41 1.51
CA PHE A 419 -1.93 -0.72 1.12
C PHE A 419 -1.95 0.75 1.51
N ASN A 420 -0.97 1.26 2.25
CA ASN A 420 -0.95 2.66 2.65
C ASN A 420 0.38 3.29 2.23
N LEU A 421 0.38 4.60 2.01
CA LEU A 421 1.58 5.35 1.66
C LEU A 421 1.95 6.29 2.81
N SER A 422 3.24 6.56 3.01
CA SER A 422 3.66 7.75 3.74
C SER A 422 4.30 8.72 2.77
N VAL A 423 3.96 9.99 2.92
CA VAL A 423 4.36 11.07 2.01
C VAL A 423 5.09 12.15 2.81
N ASP A 424 6.16 12.68 2.23
CA ASP A 424 7.04 13.66 2.87
C ASP A 424 6.36 15.01 3.14
N GLY A 425 6.45 15.47 4.38
CA GLY A 425 5.86 16.72 4.86
C GLY A 425 4.35 16.66 4.98
N ASP A 426 3.64 16.63 3.85
CA ASP A 426 2.18 16.88 3.79
C ASP A 426 1.34 15.68 4.21
N GLU A 427 1.96 14.53 4.49
CA GLU A 427 1.31 13.38 5.12
C GLU A 427 -0.01 12.95 4.43
N SER A 428 -0.12 13.13 3.11
CA SER A 428 -1.37 12.89 2.39
C SER A 428 -1.10 12.55 0.94
N TYR A 429 -2.09 11.95 0.30
CA TYR A 429 -2.05 11.64 -1.11
C TYR A 429 -3.46 11.60 -1.68
N VAL A 430 -3.59 11.44 -2.99
CA VAL A 430 -4.88 11.33 -3.66
C VAL A 430 -5.12 9.87 -4.06
N ALA A 431 -6.17 9.27 -3.50
CA ALA A 431 -6.61 7.91 -3.77
C ALA A 431 -8.06 7.89 -4.26
N ASN A 432 -8.36 7.14 -5.32
CA ASN A 432 -9.70 7.14 -5.95
C ASN A 432 -10.18 8.56 -6.34
N SER A 433 -9.29 9.46 -6.77
CA SER A 433 -9.54 10.90 -6.98
C SER A 433 -9.84 11.75 -5.73
N PHE A 434 -9.86 11.16 -4.54
CA PHE A 434 -10.11 11.88 -3.29
C PHE A 434 -8.83 12.08 -2.49
N VAL A 435 -8.72 13.23 -1.82
CA VAL A 435 -7.60 13.51 -0.92
C VAL A 435 -7.77 12.72 0.38
N VAL A 436 -6.70 12.03 0.77
CA VAL A 436 -6.66 11.13 1.92
C VAL A 436 -5.34 11.31 2.67
N HIS A 437 -5.34 11.09 3.98
CA HIS A 437 -4.11 11.19 4.77
C HIS A 437 -3.32 9.87 4.70
N ASN A 438 -2.01 9.88 4.92
CA ASN A 438 -1.32 8.65 5.32
C ASN A 438 -1.93 8.17 6.66
N CYS A 439 -1.99 6.86 6.91
CA CYS A 439 -2.28 6.36 8.26
C CYS A 439 -1.10 6.64 9.23
N THR A 440 -0.78 7.91 9.49
CA THR A 440 -0.12 8.42 10.70
C THR A 440 -1.21 9.10 11.54
N ASP A 441 -1.18 8.85 12.86
CA ASP A 441 -2.05 9.52 13.81
C ASP A 441 -1.66 11.00 13.92
N ILE A 442 -2.16 11.86 13.03
CA ILE A 442 -2.18 13.30 13.31
C ILE A 442 -3.52 13.92 12.89
N SER A 443 -4.22 14.43 13.90
CA SER A 443 -5.17 15.53 13.79
C SER A 443 -4.40 16.84 13.61
N ILE A 444 -4.47 17.43 12.42
CA ILE A 444 -4.19 18.86 12.22
C ILE A 444 -5.50 19.45 11.71
N ALA A 445 -5.98 20.51 12.35
CA ALA A 445 -7.23 21.24 12.09
C ALA A 445 -8.51 20.66 12.74
N SER A 446 -8.68 20.97 14.03
CA SER A 446 -10.00 21.34 14.57
C SER A 446 -9.81 22.51 15.53
N LYS A 447 -10.53 23.60 15.29
CA LYS A 447 -10.56 24.81 16.13
C LYS A 447 -11.50 24.68 17.33
N THR A 448 -12.08 23.51 17.61
CA THR A 448 -12.90 23.29 18.80
C THR A 448 -12.03 22.73 19.93
N LYS A 449 -12.16 23.32 21.12
CA LYS A 449 -11.46 22.93 22.37
C LYS A 449 -11.93 21.57 22.94
N GLU A 450 -12.29 20.65 22.07
CA GLU A 450 -12.53 19.24 22.36
C GLU A 450 -11.52 18.43 21.56
N GLY A 451 -10.29 18.34 22.08
CA GLY A 451 -9.29 17.42 21.52
C GLY A 451 -9.73 15.95 21.63
N ILE A 452 -9.06 15.09 20.86
CA ILE A 452 -8.79 13.64 21.02
C ILE A 452 -9.95 12.66 21.34
N TYR A 453 -11.18 13.07 21.67
CA TYR A 453 -12.30 12.14 21.90
C TYR A 453 -12.91 11.52 20.62
N GLY A 454 -12.23 11.65 19.46
CA GLY A 454 -12.63 11.04 18.18
C GLY A 454 -11.97 9.67 17.93
N LYS A 455 -12.77 8.66 17.57
CA LYS A 455 -12.46 7.22 17.44
C LYS A 455 -11.36 6.86 16.41
N ARG A 456 -10.06 6.98 16.72
CA ARG A 456 -8.93 6.82 15.77
C ARG A 456 -8.16 5.49 15.93
N SER A 457 -7.88 4.82 14.80
CA SER A 457 -7.19 3.52 14.65
C SER A 457 -7.87 2.33 15.32
N PHE A 458 -8.82 1.64 14.68
CA PHE A 458 -9.59 0.55 15.30
C PHE A 458 -8.71 -0.52 15.94
N LEU A 459 -7.64 -0.99 15.31
CA LEU A 459 -6.84 -2.06 15.90
C LEU A 459 -5.89 -1.55 17.00
N TRP A 460 -5.36 -0.31 16.91
CA TRP A 460 -4.67 0.32 18.05
C TRP A 460 -5.65 0.66 19.16
N LYS A 461 -6.87 1.08 18.83
CA LYS A 461 -7.95 1.39 19.76
C LYS A 461 -8.43 0.13 20.45
N GLU A 462 -8.58 -0.99 19.75
CA GLU A 462 -8.94 -2.27 20.35
C GLU A 462 -7.76 -2.85 21.13
N PHE A 463 -6.51 -2.63 20.70
CA PHE A 463 -5.32 -2.96 21.49
C PHE A 463 -5.23 -2.12 22.77
N PHE A 464 -5.37 -0.80 22.64
CA PHE A 464 -5.37 0.17 23.73
C PHE A 464 -6.57 -0.03 24.65
N ARG A 465 -7.74 -0.37 24.13
CA ARG A 465 -8.92 -0.78 24.89
C ARG A 465 -8.63 -2.06 25.66
N ALA A 466 -8.05 -3.08 25.02
CA ALA A 466 -7.66 -4.30 25.72
C ALA A 466 -6.66 -4.00 26.84
N VAL A 467 -5.64 -3.17 26.60
CA VAL A 467 -4.69 -2.74 27.64
C VAL A 467 -5.38 -1.92 28.74
N GLY A 468 -6.31 -1.04 28.40
CA GLY A 468 -7.05 -0.23 29.35
C GLY A 468 -8.05 -1.03 30.21
N ASP A 469 -8.73 -2.01 29.61
CA ASP A 469 -9.72 -2.89 30.27
C ASP A 469 -9.02 -3.96 31.12
N VAL A 470 -8.04 -4.66 30.54
CA VAL A 470 -7.27 -5.72 31.23
C VAL A 470 -6.32 -5.12 32.26
N GLN A 471 -5.77 -3.93 32.00
CA GLN A 471 -4.68 -3.36 32.78
C GLN A 471 -3.51 -4.35 32.93
N PRO A 472 -2.94 -4.95 31.86
CA PRO A 472 -1.86 -5.93 32.02
C PRO A 472 -0.63 -5.30 32.68
N LYS A 473 0.21 -6.10 33.35
CA LYS A 473 1.48 -5.59 33.88
C LYS A 473 2.33 -4.97 32.77
N TYR A 474 2.29 -5.56 31.57
CA TYR A 474 3.07 -5.15 30.42
C TYR A 474 2.25 -5.13 29.11
N CYS A 475 2.59 -4.24 28.18
CA CYS A 475 2.16 -4.38 26.79
C CYS A 475 3.34 -4.21 25.83
N VAL A 476 3.41 -5.04 24.78
CA VAL A 476 4.52 -5.02 23.80
C VAL A 476 4.00 -4.83 22.38
N ILE A 477 4.35 -3.71 21.77
CA ILE A 477 3.89 -3.33 20.43
C ILE A 477 5.05 -3.49 19.45
N GLU A 478 4.85 -4.26 18.38
CA GLU A 478 5.81 -4.33 17.27
C GLU A 478 5.30 -3.53 16.08
N ASN A 479 6.21 -2.79 15.46
CA ASN A 479 5.94 -2.19 14.18
C ASN A 479 7.23 -2.01 13.38
N VAL A 480 7.11 -1.49 12.17
CA VAL A 480 8.23 -1.04 11.36
C VAL A 480 9.05 0.05 12.06
N GLN A 481 10.38 0.01 11.88
CA GLN A 481 11.32 0.94 12.51
C GLN A 481 10.97 2.44 12.36
N MET A 482 10.30 2.82 11.27
CA MET A 482 9.98 4.24 11.01
C MET A 482 8.95 4.86 11.96
N LEU A 483 8.24 4.06 12.77
CA LEU A 483 7.32 4.57 13.80
C LEU A 483 8.05 5.43 14.85
N VAL A 484 9.36 5.19 15.09
CA VAL A 484 10.21 6.03 15.97
C VAL A 484 10.09 7.52 15.64
N ARG A 485 9.91 7.86 14.36
CA ARG A 485 9.86 9.26 13.89
C ARG A 485 8.45 9.80 13.62
N ARG A 486 7.42 8.96 13.64
CA ARG A 486 6.12 9.28 12.98
C ARG A 486 4.86 8.87 13.77
N GLY A 487 4.98 8.55 15.04
CA GLY A 487 3.84 8.09 15.83
C GLY A 487 4.19 7.45 17.17
N LEU A 488 5.48 7.25 17.44
CA LEU A 488 5.95 6.80 18.75
C LEU A 488 5.45 7.74 19.86
N ASN A 489 5.52 9.06 19.68
CA ASN A 489 5.02 10.03 20.64
C ASN A 489 3.54 9.84 20.99
N THR A 490 2.70 9.50 20.01
CA THR A 490 1.26 9.23 20.24
C THR A 490 1.07 7.97 21.07
N ILE A 491 1.74 6.87 20.72
CA ILE A 491 1.69 5.62 21.48
C ILE A 491 2.16 5.83 22.92
N LEU A 492 3.27 6.54 23.11
CA LEU A 492 3.79 6.86 24.44
C LEU A 492 2.81 7.74 25.23
N SER A 493 2.18 8.72 24.58
CA SER A 493 1.18 9.59 25.20
C SER A 493 -0.08 8.83 25.58
N ASP A 494 -0.57 7.94 24.73
CA ASP A 494 -1.76 7.12 24.99
C ASP A 494 -1.51 6.18 26.16
N LEU A 495 -0.39 5.45 26.16
CA LEU A 495 0.00 4.59 27.28
C LEU A 495 0.12 5.38 28.58
N ALA A 496 0.77 6.55 28.55
CA ALA A 496 0.84 7.44 29.71
C ALA A 496 -0.54 7.88 30.21
N SER A 497 -1.49 8.12 29.30
CA SER A 497 -2.86 8.56 29.65
C SER A 497 -3.65 7.50 30.43
N ILE A 498 -3.27 6.22 30.32
CA ILE A 498 -3.86 5.12 31.10
C ILE A 498 -2.91 4.62 32.21
N GLY A 499 -1.89 5.41 32.55
CA GLY A 499 -1.00 5.17 33.70
C GLY A 499 0.21 4.28 33.43
N TYR A 500 0.59 4.06 32.17
CA TYR A 500 1.76 3.25 31.82
C TYR A 500 2.96 4.14 31.53
N ASP A 501 4.11 3.81 32.09
CA ASP A 501 5.39 4.27 31.56
C ASP A 501 5.76 3.43 30.35
N ALA A 502 6.51 4.00 29.41
CA ALA A 502 6.89 3.25 28.21
C ALA A 502 8.32 3.54 27.74
N THR A 503 8.95 2.50 27.21
CA THR A 503 10.28 2.56 26.58
C THR A 503 10.25 1.79 25.26
N TYR A 504 11.24 2.01 24.38
CA TYR A 504 11.26 1.38 23.06
C TYR A 504 12.66 1.07 22.59
N THR A 505 12.81 0.07 21.72
CA THR A 505 14.08 -0.28 21.07
C THR A 505 13.85 -0.60 19.60
N THR A 506 14.91 -0.52 18.78
CA THR A 506 14.88 -1.02 17.40
C THR A 506 15.83 -2.19 17.25
N LEU A 507 15.35 -3.28 16.65
CA LEU A 507 16.10 -4.52 16.45
C LEU A 507 16.17 -4.85 14.96
N ASP A 508 17.31 -5.38 14.54
CA ASP A 508 17.52 -5.94 13.21
C ASP A 508 17.71 -7.46 13.34
N ALA A 509 16.85 -8.24 12.67
CA ALA A 509 16.78 -9.70 12.81
C ALA A 509 18.14 -10.41 12.63
N GLN A 510 19.04 -9.84 11.81
CA GLN A 510 20.36 -10.41 11.56
C GLN A 510 21.23 -10.56 12.82
N PHE A 511 20.92 -9.79 13.87
CA PHE A 511 21.63 -9.82 15.16
C PHE A 511 20.84 -10.59 16.23
N CYS A 512 19.73 -11.22 15.83
CA CYS A 512 18.87 -12.02 16.70
C CYS A 512 18.90 -13.51 16.33
N GLY A 513 19.88 -13.97 15.55
CA GLY A 513 20.10 -15.40 15.31
C GLY A 513 19.54 -15.96 13.99
N THR A 514 19.19 -15.11 13.03
CA THR A 514 18.83 -15.54 11.66
C THR A 514 19.59 -14.71 10.62
N ALA A 515 19.85 -15.28 9.45
CA ALA A 515 20.53 -14.57 8.36
C ALA A 515 19.53 -13.69 7.59
N GLN A 516 18.86 -12.72 8.24
CA GLN A 516 17.87 -11.86 7.60
C GLN A 516 17.99 -10.37 8.00
N ARG A 517 17.95 -9.47 7.01
CA ARG A 517 17.76 -8.03 7.23
C ARG A 517 16.29 -7.72 7.48
N ARG A 518 15.92 -7.44 8.73
CA ARG A 518 14.55 -7.04 9.10
C ARG A 518 14.57 -6.14 10.33
N ARG A 519 14.40 -4.83 10.11
CA ARG A 519 14.40 -3.81 11.17
C ARG A 519 13.00 -3.50 11.69
N ARG A 520 12.80 -3.60 12.99
CA ARG A 520 11.51 -3.36 13.67
C ARG A 520 11.71 -2.59 14.97
N ILE A 521 10.73 -1.79 15.32
CA ILE A 521 10.64 -1.15 16.63
C ILE A 521 9.77 -2.03 17.51
N TYR A 522 10.18 -2.16 18.76
CA TYR A 522 9.42 -2.77 19.84
C TYR A 522 9.23 -1.71 20.91
N ILE A 523 8.00 -1.47 21.31
CA ILE A 523 7.62 -0.54 22.38
C ILE A 523 7.10 -1.39 23.53
N LEU A 524 7.60 -1.16 24.73
CA LEU A 524 7.15 -1.80 25.97
C LEU A 524 6.48 -0.74 26.83
N GLY A 525 5.20 -0.93 27.14
CA GLY A 525 4.50 -0.23 28.21
C GLY A 525 4.56 -1.04 29.51
N VAL A 526 4.74 -0.36 30.64
CA VAL A 526 4.83 -0.91 32.00
C VAL A 526 3.86 -0.16 32.90
N ARG A 527 2.89 -0.89 33.45
CA ARG A 527 1.82 -0.31 34.29
C ARG A 527 2.35 0.29 35.59
N ASP A 528 3.30 -0.39 36.23
CA ASP A 528 3.80 -0.02 37.56
C ASP A 528 4.96 1.00 37.50
N GLY A 529 5.17 1.60 36.33
CA GLY A 529 6.25 2.55 36.07
C GLY A 529 7.60 1.89 35.71
N ILE A 530 8.50 2.70 35.16
CA ILE A 530 9.87 2.29 34.86
C ILE A 530 10.82 3.05 35.79
N PRO A 531 11.52 2.39 36.74
CA PRO A 531 12.43 3.07 37.64
C PRO A 531 13.50 3.86 36.88
N ALA A 532 13.84 5.05 37.37
CA ALA A 532 14.83 5.91 36.74
C ALA A 532 16.16 5.16 36.52
N ASN A 533 16.76 5.33 35.34
CA ASN A 533 17.98 4.65 34.90
C ASN A 533 17.85 3.13 34.67
N SER A 534 16.63 2.58 34.62
CA SER A 534 16.42 1.18 34.21
C SER A 534 16.73 1.00 32.73
N ASP A 535 17.59 0.03 32.43
CA ASP A 535 17.97 -0.34 31.07
C ASP A 535 17.33 -1.66 30.65
N ILE A 536 16.00 -1.64 30.47
CA ILE A 536 15.21 -2.87 30.20
C ILE A 536 15.70 -3.57 28.93
N PHE A 537 16.04 -2.81 27.88
CA PHE A 537 16.48 -3.35 26.60
C PHE A 537 18.00 -3.51 26.48
N GLU A 538 18.74 -3.48 27.59
CA GLU A 538 20.19 -3.71 27.62
C GLU A 538 20.98 -2.76 26.68
N PHE A 539 20.59 -1.50 26.54
CA PHE A 539 21.29 -0.46 25.75
C PHE A 539 22.77 -0.32 26.12
N SER A 540 23.10 -0.35 27.40
CA SER A 540 24.45 -0.25 27.94
C SER A 540 25.33 -1.40 27.45
N LEU A 541 24.83 -2.64 27.55
CA LEU A 541 25.50 -3.84 27.05
C LEU A 541 25.67 -3.78 25.52
N ARG A 542 24.66 -3.31 24.78
CA ARG A 542 24.72 -3.17 23.31
C ARG A 542 25.73 -2.13 22.83
N ASN A 543 26.11 -1.18 23.67
CA ASN A 543 27.11 -0.16 23.35
C ASN A 543 28.53 -0.54 23.76
N THR A 544 28.76 -1.74 24.29
CA THR A 544 30.11 -2.21 24.66
C THR A 544 30.95 -2.55 23.43
N ARG A 545 32.27 -2.31 23.53
CA ARG A 545 33.23 -2.68 22.47
C ARG A 545 33.17 -4.17 22.14
N THR A 546 32.99 -5.01 23.15
CA THR A 546 32.84 -6.46 22.99
C THR A 546 31.59 -6.81 22.20
N CYS A 547 30.43 -6.21 22.50
CA CYS A 547 29.21 -6.43 21.73
C CYS A 547 29.36 -5.95 20.28
N GLN A 548 29.97 -4.77 20.06
CA GLN A 548 30.26 -4.26 18.71
C GLN A 548 31.17 -5.20 17.92
N GLN A 549 32.20 -5.76 18.56
CA GLN A 549 33.08 -6.78 17.96
C GLN A 549 32.31 -8.06 17.62
N SER A 550 31.49 -8.57 18.52
CA SER A 550 30.63 -9.74 18.26
C SER A 550 29.67 -9.50 17.10
N VAL A 551 29.04 -8.32 17.04
CA VAL A 551 28.18 -7.91 15.90
C VAL A 551 28.99 -7.86 14.61
N GLN A 552 30.22 -7.36 14.63
CA GLN A 552 31.10 -7.32 13.46
C GLN A 552 31.53 -8.72 13.02
N LEU A 553 31.81 -9.64 13.96
CA LEU A 553 32.12 -11.04 13.68
C LEU A 553 30.92 -11.77 13.07
N VAL A 554 29.71 -11.55 13.60
CA VAL A 554 28.46 -12.07 13.04
C VAL A 554 28.25 -11.56 11.61
N LYS A 555 28.47 -10.26 11.34
CA LYS A 555 28.43 -9.72 9.97
C LYS A 555 29.40 -10.43 9.05
N LYS A 556 30.66 -10.62 9.47
CA LYS A 556 31.67 -11.35 8.71
C LYS A 556 31.30 -12.81 8.48
N SER A 557 30.65 -13.47 9.45
CA SER A 557 30.21 -14.87 9.30
C SER A 557 29.15 -15.07 8.22
N PHE A 558 28.45 -14.00 7.84
CA PHE A 558 27.52 -13.99 6.71
C PHE A 558 28.16 -13.52 5.39
N GLU A 559 29.45 -13.20 5.34
CA GLU A 559 30.16 -12.94 4.08
C GLU A 559 30.55 -14.28 3.46
N TRP A 560 29.77 -14.75 2.49
CA TRP A 560 30.03 -16.00 1.77
C TRP A 560 31.03 -15.78 0.63
N ASN A 561 31.89 -16.76 0.35
CA ASN A 561 32.85 -16.72 -0.76
C ASN A 561 32.81 -18.05 -1.54
N PHE A 562 32.20 -18.04 -2.73
CA PHE A 562 32.08 -19.21 -3.59
C PHE A 562 33.39 -19.73 -4.19
N GLU A 563 34.44 -18.91 -4.31
CA GLU A 563 35.73 -19.36 -4.85
C GLU A 563 36.40 -20.37 -3.92
N LYS A 564 36.02 -20.41 -2.64
CA LYS A 564 36.59 -21.30 -1.62
C LYS A 564 35.70 -22.49 -1.24
N GLY A 565 34.49 -22.62 -1.78
CA GLY A 565 33.47 -23.57 -1.32
C GLY A 565 32.91 -24.48 -2.42
N MET A 566 33.67 -25.53 -2.74
CA MET A 566 33.32 -26.80 -3.40
C MET A 566 31.95 -26.95 -4.10
N TRP A 567 32.01 -27.31 -5.38
CA TRP A 567 30.91 -27.58 -6.32
C TRP A 567 30.00 -28.79 -5.97
N PHE A 568 30.13 -29.39 -4.79
CA PHE A 568 29.52 -30.69 -4.48
C PHE A 568 28.99 -30.90 -3.05
N GLN A 569 28.63 -29.86 -2.30
CA GLN A 569 27.86 -30.04 -1.06
C GLN A 569 26.84 -28.93 -0.90
N LYS A 570 25.55 -29.30 -0.76
CA LYS A 570 24.35 -28.48 -0.43
C LYS A 570 24.63 -26.97 -0.23
N ALA A 571 25.03 -26.27 -1.29
CA ALA A 571 25.33 -24.86 -1.18
C ALA A 571 24.01 -24.11 -1.01
N PHE A 572 23.98 -23.11 -0.14
CA PHE A 572 22.83 -22.25 0.09
C PHE A 572 23.37 -20.82 0.09
N ALA A 573 23.23 -20.08 -1.00
CA ALA A 573 23.48 -18.64 -1.03
C ALA A 573 22.19 -17.90 -1.31
N TYR A 574 21.96 -16.82 -0.56
CA TYR A 574 20.90 -15.88 -0.84
C TYR A 574 21.38 -14.89 -1.90
N PHE A 575 20.59 -14.77 -2.94
CA PHE A 575 20.75 -13.73 -3.96
C PHE A 575 19.66 -12.71 -3.72
N THR A 576 20.02 -11.51 -3.28
CA THR A 576 19.06 -10.44 -3.02
C THR A 576 18.86 -9.61 -4.28
N ARG A 577 17.59 -9.38 -4.63
CA ARG A 577 17.22 -8.57 -5.79
C ARG A 577 17.64 -7.11 -5.59
N GLN A 578 18.55 -6.63 -6.43
CA GLN A 578 18.96 -5.23 -6.48
C GLN A 578 18.09 -4.42 -7.45
N ARG A 579 17.72 -5.03 -8.59
CA ARG A 579 16.85 -4.47 -9.63
C ARG A 579 15.95 -5.54 -10.25
N SER A 580 15.11 -5.18 -11.22
CA SER A 580 14.13 -6.10 -11.82
C SER A 580 14.72 -7.46 -12.25
N ASP A 581 15.96 -7.46 -12.68
CA ASP A 581 16.69 -8.54 -13.35
C ASP A 581 18.10 -8.74 -12.78
N GLN A 582 18.49 -7.97 -11.76
CA GLN A 582 19.82 -8.04 -11.14
C GLN A 582 19.70 -8.51 -9.70
N PHE A 583 20.53 -9.50 -9.38
CA PHE A 583 20.65 -10.08 -8.05
C PHE A 583 22.11 -10.02 -7.64
N ASP A 584 22.36 -9.56 -6.43
CA ASP A 584 23.68 -9.66 -5.82
C ASP A 584 23.70 -10.80 -4.84
N GLU A 585 24.84 -11.48 -4.81
CA GLU A 585 25.15 -12.43 -3.77
C GLU A 585 25.23 -11.70 -2.43
N CYS A 586 24.43 -12.15 -1.48
CA CYS A 586 24.38 -11.60 -0.14
C CYS A 586 24.18 -12.76 0.82
N GLY A 587 25.10 -13.07 1.74
CA GLY A 587 24.87 -14.15 2.71
C GLY A 587 23.83 -13.82 3.79
N VAL A 588 23.00 -12.79 3.57
CA VAL A 588 21.88 -12.37 4.42
C VAL A 588 20.67 -12.11 3.54
N ALA A 589 19.53 -12.76 3.84
CA ALA A 589 18.28 -12.57 3.14
C ALA A 589 17.66 -11.19 3.39
N SER A 590 16.87 -10.69 2.44
CA SER A 590 16.10 -9.46 2.59
C SER A 590 14.90 -9.61 3.55
N THR A 591 14.25 -8.48 3.86
CA THR A 591 12.94 -8.55 4.55
C THR A 591 11.95 -9.27 3.64
N LEU A 592 11.53 -10.47 4.06
CA LEU A 592 10.67 -11.35 3.29
C LEU A 592 9.35 -10.64 2.92
N THR A 593 8.94 -10.75 1.65
CA THR A 593 7.71 -10.12 1.15
C THR A 593 6.61 -11.14 0.86
N LYS A 594 5.33 -10.78 1.06
CA LYS A 594 4.21 -11.69 0.76
C LYS A 594 4.04 -11.99 -0.74
N ARG A 595 4.72 -11.28 -1.65
CA ARG A 595 4.65 -11.51 -3.11
C ARG A 595 5.59 -12.61 -3.59
N ASP A 596 6.46 -13.16 -2.74
CA ASP A 596 7.45 -14.16 -3.14
C ASP A 596 6.85 -15.52 -3.56
N TYR A 597 5.55 -15.75 -3.37
CA TYR A 597 4.88 -16.89 -4.00
C TYR A 597 4.69 -16.71 -5.52
N LYS A 598 4.67 -15.47 -6.01
CA LYS A 598 4.54 -15.10 -7.44
C LYS A 598 5.82 -14.52 -8.03
N SER A 599 6.57 -13.76 -7.25
CA SER A 599 7.85 -13.11 -7.56
C SER A 599 8.97 -13.71 -6.70
N PHE A 600 10.15 -13.13 -6.70
CA PHE A 600 11.25 -13.53 -5.82
C PHE A 600 12.03 -12.29 -5.38
N THR A 601 12.07 -12.05 -4.07
CA THR A 601 12.93 -11.03 -3.43
C THR A 601 14.32 -11.60 -3.18
N ASP A 602 14.35 -12.87 -2.75
CA ASP A 602 15.56 -13.66 -2.55
C ASP A 602 15.46 -14.98 -3.35
N LEU A 603 16.59 -15.40 -3.93
CA LEU A 603 16.75 -16.69 -4.60
C LEU A 603 17.77 -17.55 -3.86
N VAL A 604 17.65 -18.87 -4.02
CA VAL A 604 18.53 -19.88 -3.45
C VAL A 604 19.08 -20.75 -4.58
N VAL A 605 20.38 -20.98 -4.58
CA VAL A 605 21.00 -22.04 -5.39
C VAL A 605 21.07 -23.30 -4.53
N SER A 606 20.62 -24.45 -5.03
CA SER A 606 20.69 -25.74 -4.34
C SER A 606 20.86 -26.84 -5.37
N GLU A 607 21.86 -27.70 -5.22
CA GLU A 607 22.13 -28.83 -6.15
C GLU A 607 22.24 -28.38 -7.62
N GLY A 608 22.90 -27.25 -7.87
CA GLY A 608 23.05 -26.66 -9.21
C GLY A 608 21.81 -25.97 -9.77
N ASN A 609 20.69 -25.95 -9.03
CA ASN A 609 19.43 -25.32 -9.47
C ASN A 609 19.16 -24.00 -8.74
N ILE A 610 18.70 -22.98 -9.48
CA ILE A 610 18.22 -21.72 -8.91
C ILE A 610 16.72 -21.84 -8.65
N ARG A 611 16.29 -21.62 -7.41
CA ARG A 611 14.89 -21.64 -7.01
C ARG A 611 14.55 -20.55 -6.00
N ARG A 612 13.26 -20.39 -5.74
CA ARG A 612 12.77 -19.48 -4.69
C ARG A 612 12.97 -20.10 -3.32
N VAL A 613 13.08 -19.24 -2.30
CA VAL A 613 13.01 -19.65 -0.89
C VAL A 613 11.63 -20.26 -0.65
N THR A 614 11.60 -21.52 -0.22
CA THR A 614 10.36 -22.27 0.07
C THR A 614 9.64 -21.74 1.32
N PRO A 615 8.36 -22.06 1.55
CA PRO A 615 7.68 -21.70 2.79
C PRO A 615 8.41 -22.15 4.06
N THR A 616 8.93 -23.38 4.07
CA THR A 616 9.65 -23.94 5.21
C THR A 616 10.96 -23.20 5.46
N GLU A 617 11.73 -22.89 4.41
CA GLU A 617 12.95 -22.08 4.56
C GLU A 617 12.65 -20.64 5.00
N ARG A 618 11.49 -20.09 4.61
CA ARG A 618 11.02 -18.80 5.12
C ARG A 618 10.66 -18.86 6.60
N LEU A 619 10.02 -19.93 7.06
CA LEU A 619 9.74 -20.14 8.48
C LEU A 619 11.03 -20.23 9.28
N ARG A 620 12.04 -20.97 8.78
CA ARG A 620 13.38 -21.03 9.36
C ARG A 620 14.04 -19.65 9.45
N LEU A 621 13.98 -18.86 8.37
CA LEU A 621 14.47 -17.47 8.38
C LEU A 621 13.74 -16.58 9.40
N MET A 622 12.47 -16.88 9.69
CA MET A 622 11.68 -16.18 10.70
C MET A 622 11.83 -16.79 12.11
N GLY A 623 12.63 -17.86 12.24
CA GLY A 623 12.96 -18.56 13.49
C GLY A 623 11.87 -19.48 14.05
N PHE A 624 10.92 -19.90 13.21
CA PHE A 624 9.98 -20.98 13.53
C PHE A 624 10.68 -22.34 13.46
N PRO A 625 10.27 -23.33 14.27
CA PRO A 625 10.85 -24.66 14.24
C PRO A 625 10.41 -25.45 12.99
N ASP A 626 11.13 -26.52 12.67
CA ASP A 626 10.92 -27.31 11.45
C ASP A 626 9.61 -28.12 11.47
N ASP A 627 9.11 -28.42 12.66
CA ASP A 627 7.83 -29.09 12.91
C ASP A 627 6.66 -28.10 13.01
N TRP A 628 6.85 -26.82 12.68
CA TRP A 628 5.78 -25.81 12.71
C TRP A 628 4.73 -26.08 11.63
N HIS A 629 3.55 -26.52 12.05
CA HIS A 629 2.50 -26.98 11.15
C HIS A 629 1.93 -25.84 10.30
N ILE A 630 2.17 -25.90 8.98
CA ILE A 630 1.64 -24.94 7.99
C ILE A 630 1.06 -25.62 6.74
N GLU A 631 0.90 -26.95 6.75
CA GLU A 631 0.75 -27.78 5.55
C GLU A 631 -0.62 -27.64 4.87
N ASP A 632 -1.68 -27.39 5.62
CA ASP A 632 -3.08 -27.43 5.14
C ASP A 632 -3.53 -26.09 4.54
N ALA A 633 -2.82 -25.61 3.52
CA ALA A 633 -3.17 -24.36 2.86
C ALA A 633 -2.63 -24.23 1.44
N SER A 634 -3.16 -23.24 0.73
CA SER A 634 -2.61 -22.84 -0.56
C SER A 634 -1.16 -22.39 -0.42
N LEU A 635 -0.33 -22.63 -1.44
CA LEU A 635 1.04 -22.13 -1.47
C LEU A 635 1.08 -20.62 -1.24
N SER A 636 0.11 -19.88 -1.76
CA SER A 636 -0.04 -18.45 -1.53
C SER A 636 -0.16 -18.12 -0.04
N ASP A 637 -0.99 -18.83 0.71
CA ASP A 637 -1.23 -18.53 2.13
C ASP A 637 -0.02 -18.89 3.00
N LYS A 638 0.67 -19.99 2.69
CA LYS A 638 1.95 -20.34 3.33
C LYS A 638 3.02 -19.24 3.22
N TYR A 639 3.00 -18.43 2.15
CA TYR A 639 3.90 -17.27 1.99
C TYR A 639 3.36 -15.95 2.58
N LYS A 640 2.06 -15.85 2.89
CA LYS A 640 1.40 -14.60 3.31
C LYS A 640 1.48 -14.32 4.82
N TYR A 641 1.53 -15.33 5.67
CA TYR A 641 1.26 -15.14 7.12
C TYR A 641 2.48 -15.27 8.04
N ASN A 642 3.70 -15.20 7.52
CA ASN A 642 4.95 -15.29 8.27
C ASN A 642 5.53 -13.92 8.68
N GLY A 643 4.68 -13.04 9.22
CA GLY A 643 4.98 -11.63 9.40
C GLY A 643 5.88 -11.27 10.58
N MET A 644 6.09 -12.16 11.57
CA MET A 644 6.75 -11.85 12.85
C MET A 644 8.04 -12.66 13.03
N HIS A 645 9.13 -12.00 13.45
CA HIS A 645 10.44 -12.65 13.62
C HIS A 645 10.60 -13.17 15.05
N VAL A 646 10.45 -14.48 15.22
CA VAL A 646 10.39 -15.15 16.53
C VAL A 646 11.62 -14.87 17.40
N PRO A 647 12.86 -14.90 16.89
CA PRO A 647 14.04 -14.65 17.72
C PRO A 647 14.17 -13.21 18.20
N SER A 648 13.65 -12.23 17.44
CA SER A 648 13.58 -10.85 17.92
C SER A 648 12.54 -10.71 19.03
N VAL A 649 11.38 -11.34 18.89
CA VAL A 649 10.37 -11.39 19.97
C VAL A 649 10.95 -12.07 21.21
N ARG A 650 11.63 -13.21 21.04
CA ARG A 650 12.29 -13.95 22.12
C ARG A 650 13.28 -13.06 22.89
N TYR A 651 14.09 -12.26 22.19
CA TYR A 651 14.98 -11.30 22.83
C TYR A 651 14.21 -10.29 23.69
N ILE A 652 13.09 -9.75 23.17
CA ILE A 652 12.24 -8.81 23.92
C ILE A 652 11.62 -9.48 25.16
N ALA A 653 11.11 -10.71 25.02
CA ALA A 653 10.56 -11.49 26.13
C ALA A 653 11.63 -11.79 27.20
N ARG A 654 12.87 -12.09 26.79
CA ARG A 654 14.00 -12.30 27.71
C ARG A 654 14.30 -11.03 28.50
N CYS A 655 14.42 -9.90 27.82
CA CYS A 655 14.64 -8.59 28.45
C CYS A 655 13.55 -8.31 29.50
N LEU A 656 12.29 -8.57 29.14
CA LEU A 656 11.16 -8.39 30.05
C LEU A 656 11.23 -9.33 31.27
N LYS A 657 11.58 -10.60 31.06
CA LYS A 657 11.75 -11.58 32.13
C LYS A 657 12.86 -11.20 33.10
N GLU A 658 14.01 -10.75 32.60
CA GLU A 658 15.11 -10.32 33.47
C GLU A 658 14.76 -9.04 34.23
N TYR A 659 14.04 -8.11 33.59
CA TYR A 659 13.49 -6.94 34.28
C TYR A 659 12.53 -7.33 35.42
N GLU A 660 11.60 -8.26 35.16
CA GLU A 660 10.68 -8.78 36.17
C GLU A 660 11.40 -9.40 37.37
N LYS A 661 12.45 -10.19 37.12
CA LYS A 661 13.29 -10.75 38.19
C LYS A 661 13.94 -9.64 39.01
N CYS A 662 14.47 -8.60 38.37
CA CYS A 662 15.12 -7.51 39.09
C CYS A 662 14.15 -6.78 40.03
N LEU A 663 12.91 -6.58 39.59
CA LEU A 663 11.86 -5.97 40.42
C LEU A 663 11.47 -6.84 41.62
N SER A 664 11.45 -8.17 41.47
CA SER A 664 11.12 -9.08 42.57
C SER A 664 12.21 -9.21 43.63
N PHE A 665 13.46 -8.84 43.32
CA PHE A 665 14.55 -8.74 44.30
C PHE A 665 14.58 -7.40 45.05
N GLN A 666 13.84 -6.39 44.59
CA GLN A 666 13.79 -5.05 45.20
C GLN A 666 12.59 -4.87 46.17
N LYS A 667 11.57 -5.73 46.05
CA LYS A 667 10.48 -5.87 47.03
C LYS A 667 10.86 -6.89 48.08
#